data_AF-A0A7X5V3P0-F1
#
_entry.id   AF-A0A7X5V3P0-F1
#
_cell.length_a   1.000
_cell.length_b   1.000
_cell.length_c   1.000
_cell.angle_alpha   90.00
_cell.angle_beta   90.00
_cell.angle_gamma   90.00
#
_symmetry.space_group_name_H-M   'P 1'
#
loop_
_entity.id
_entity.type
_entity.pdbx_description
1 polymer ?
#
loop_
_entity_poly.entity_id
_entity_poly.type
_entity_poly.pdbx_seq_one_letter_code
_entity_poly.pdbx_strand_id
1 'polypeptide(L)'
;MIQTVKLSKLRLSPINVRTAPDEQLQIGPMAASIEAKGVLQNLLVTPAKKPRGTYEVFDGGRRWRALRLLAERGTISEADYDVPVMVLTGEDAELSETSTATNFHQLKMTPAEECRAFQHFIGKSGDIDAVAKRFGVTRRFVEGRLRLASLAEPIFEALSKGEITLDIAKAYASTENREKQLLVWNTYKHSEVTADTIRRVIENETLKASDPIAMLVGEPRYRTAGGKIDGDLFTDGNDRWVNPEIAHRLAGEIMEAEARRIGEETGLAWIRPIASNYTHNAAHGLYRVILQPPELTASQSARLAEIAERRGALEAEMQDADLSEEAVKVLDQEDDRLIAEAEAIENRPPVLPDELKVHVGAFLVLTPQGEMRLDSQYYSEQQILIEKPREPVTGEDDTARDGEAGREESPTGGFRVADRGSAQPDRRPEAVAPGGKPLSGRLYDELAIQRRDILASCLLAQPALALDFALFVMIDARMCSSGGATDSAVKYGTTIRAMGPQDPMVGDMPSSRARAYLAEAHDGLDAAWTEHDSEVDRFEGFRALDDDSKANWLAYIVALSLEAKPGPSNAQVPLHNRIATILEVDVAGWWRPTSENFFDRVNKGTILSLLHDVGGPALTARHASLKKTEISESCQKLFAGESIVEPEVKQAALAWVPNAMRFLDDANATVIDPADDGDAEDPSNDAERGSQAEGGELFEPVEA
;
A
#
# COMPACT_ATOMS: atom_id res chain seq x y z
N MET A 1 36.87 38.89 7.33
CA MET A 1 36.47 40.24 6.87
C MET A 1 36.25 40.18 5.36
N ILE A 2 35.18 40.78 4.85
CA ILE A 2 34.94 40.86 3.40
C ILE A 2 35.80 41.99 2.83
N GLN A 3 36.54 41.72 1.77
CA GLN A 3 37.36 42.69 1.04
C GLN A 3 37.05 42.61 -0.46
N THR A 4 37.52 43.56 -1.26
CA THR A 4 37.38 43.50 -2.71
C THR A 4 38.68 43.08 -3.39
N VAL A 5 38.59 42.26 -4.43
CA VAL A 5 39.72 41.81 -5.25
C VAL A 5 39.36 41.97 -6.72
N LYS A 6 40.29 42.47 -7.54
CA LYS A 6 40.10 42.58 -8.99
C LYS A 6 39.83 41.22 -9.61
N LEU A 7 38.87 41.13 -10.54
CA LEU A 7 38.51 39.88 -11.22
C LEU A 7 39.72 39.20 -11.89
N SER A 8 40.63 39.99 -12.47
CA SER A 8 41.91 39.55 -13.06
C SER A 8 42.83 38.79 -12.11
N LYS A 9 42.66 38.96 -10.78
CA LYS A 9 43.45 38.27 -9.75
C LYS A 9 42.77 37.01 -9.21
N LEU A 10 41.59 36.66 -9.71
CA LEU A 10 40.82 35.50 -9.26
C LEU A 10 40.90 34.35 -10.28
N ARG A 11 41.21 33.16 -9.78
CA ARG A 11 41.12 31.90 -10.55
C ARG A 11 40.23 30.89 -9.84
N LEU A 12 39.64 29.95 -10.58
CA LEU A 12 38.86 28.87 -9.96
C LEU A 12 39.81 27.86 -9.29
N SER A 13 39.51 27.45 -8.05
CA SER A 13 40.27 26.42 -7.33
C SER A 13 39.76 25.01 -7.67
N PRO A 14 40.62 23.99 -7.76
CA PRO A 14 40.20 22.59 -7.85
C PRO A 14 39.50 22.09 -6.56
N ILE A 15 39.63 22.82 -5.44
CA ILE A 15 38.98 22.52 -4.16
C ILE A 15 37.45 22.74 -4.21
N ASN A 16 36.94 23.45 -5.22
CA ASN A 16 35.51 23.69 -5.34
C ASN A 16 34.72 22.39 -5.54
N VAL A 17 33.81 22.10 -4.61
CA VAL A 17 33.07 20.83 -4.58
C VAL A 17 32.01 20.68 -5.66
N ARG A 18 31.65 21.77 -6.36
CA ARG A 18 30.65 21.75 -7.44
C ARG A 18 31.34 21.69 -8.80
N THR A 19 31.50 20.46 -9.30
CA THR A 19 32.26 20.12 -10.51
C THR A 19 31.41 19.84 -11.75
N ALA A 20 30.08 20.03 -11.67
CA ALA A 20 29.18 19.78 -12.79
C ALA A 20 29.54 20.61 -14.04
N PRO A 21 29.27 20.11 -15.27
CA PRO A 21 29.51 20.85 -16.50
C PRO A 21 28.78 22.20 -16.54
N ASP A 22 29.37 23.18 -17.21
CA ASP A 22 28.86 24.57 -17.25
C ASP A 22 27.40 24.68 -17.72
N GLU A 23 26.97 23.79 -18.62
CA GLU A 23 25.58 23.70 -19.12
C GLU A 23 24.56 23.46 -17.99
N GLN A 24 24.95 22.72 -16.94
CA GLN A 24 24.08 22.39 -15.81
C GLN A 24 24.12 23.45 -14.70
N LEU A 25 25.09 24.37 -14.75
CA LEU A 25 25.34 25.35 -13.68
C LEU A 25 24.50 26.62 -13.81
N GLN A 26 23.66 26.76 -14.85
CA GLN A 26 22.79 27.92 -15.05
C GLN A 26 23.58 29.24 -14.96
N ILE A 27 24.71 29.32 -15.68
CA ILE A 27 25.63 30.47 -15.65
C ILE A 27 25.01 31.71 -16.29
N GLY A 28 24.25 31.54 -17.37
CA GLY A 28 23.53 32.63 -18.05
C GLY A 28 22.60 33.42 -17.10
N PRO A 29 21.66 32.74 -16.40
CA PRO A 29 20.83 33.40 -15.40
C PRO A 29 21.61 34.12 -14.29
N MET A 30 22.70 33.50 -13.81
CA MET A 30 23.57 34.10 -12.81
C MET A 30 24.26 35.37 -13.33
N ALA A 31 24.72 35.37 -14.58
CA ALA A 31 25.33 36.54 -15.21
C ALA A 31 24.34 37.71 -15.34
N ALA A 32 23.11 37.44 -15.78
CA ALA A 32 22.06 38.46 -15.87
C ALA A 32 21.72 39.07 -14.50
N SER A 33 21.66 38.24 -13.45
CA SER A 33 21.44 38.72 -12.08
C SER A 33 22.59 39.61 -11.59
N ILE A 34 23.84 39.23 -11.89
CA ILE A 34 25.03 40.01 -11.51
C ILE A 34 25.08 41.33 -12.30
N GLU A 35 24.75 41.31 -13.59
CA GLU A 35 24.66 42.54 -14.40
C GLU A 35 23.60 43.50 -13.84
N ALA A 36 22.46 42.97 -13.40
CA ALA A 36 21.35 43.79 -12.89
C ALA A 36 21.55 44.33 -11.46
N LYS A 37 22.21 43.57 -10.57
CA LYS A 37 22.27 43.89 -9.12
C LYS A 37 23.67 43.87 -8.51
N GLY A 38 24.69 43.49 -9.28
CA GLY A 38 26.01 43.20 -8.77
C GLY A 38 26.09 41.87 -8.02
N VAL A 39 27.24 41.62 -7.40
CA VAL A 39 27.51 40.39 -6.65
C VAL A 39 26.93 40.51 -5.24
N LEU A 40 25.77 39.91 -5.00
CA LEU A 40 25.05 40.00 -3.71
C LEU A 40 25.66 39.14 -2.60
N GLN A 41 26.28 38.02 -2.95
CA GLN A 41 26.97 37.14 -2.01
C GLN A 41 28.44 37.07 -2.39
N ASN A 42 29.34 37.37 -1.44
CA ASN A 42 30.78 37.35 -1.66
C ASN A 42 31.29 35.93 -2.01
N LEU A 43 32.38 35.86 -2.77
CA LEU A 43 33.07 34.60 -3.06
C LEU A 43 33.97 34.22 -1.87
N LEU A 44 34.22 32.92 -1.67
CA LEU A 44 35.23 32.47 -0.71
C LEU A 44 36.50 32.12 -1.47
N VAL A 45 37.61 32.71 -1.04
CA VAL A 45 38.89 32.57 -1.73
C VAL A 45 40.02 32.22 -0.78
N THR A 46 41.01 31.50 -1.27
CA THR A 46 42.27 31.24 -0.58
C THR A 46 43.44 31.86 -1.35
N PRO A 47 44.50 32.38 -0.70
CA PRO A 47 45.67 32.88 -1.41
C PRO A 47 46.32 31.80 -2.29
N ALA A 48 46.55 32.11 -3.57
CA ALA A 48 47.17 31.16 -4.49
C ALA A 48 48.68 30.97 -4.20
N LYS A 49 49.16 29.72 -4.25
CA LYS A 49 50.59 29.40 -4.06
C LYS A 49 51.48 30.06 -5.13
N LYS A 50 51.03 30.09 -6.40
CA LYS A 50 51.69 30.75 -7.54
C LYS A 50 50.65 31.10 -8.63
N PRO A 51 50.67 32.30 -9.26
CA PRO A 51 51.55 33.44 -9.01
C PRO A 51 51.14 34.22 -7.74
N ARG A 52 52.13 34.79 -7.04
CA ARG A 52 51.89 35.54 -5.78
C ARG A 52 50.98 36.74 -6.04
N GLY A 53 50.05 37.00 -5.12
CA GLY A 53 49.09 38.10 -5.22
C GLY A 53 47.82 37.76 -6.01
N THR A 54 47.62 36.48 -6.37
CA THR A 54 46.35 35.97 -6.89
C THR A 54 45.62 35.13 -5.83
N TYR A 55 44.32 34.93 -6.03
CA TYR A 55 43.48 34.17 -5.12
C TYR A 55 42.71 33.10 -5.88
N GLU A 56 42.52 31.95 -5.24
CA GLU A 56 41.73 30.85 -5.78
C GLU A 56 40.33 30.82 -5.17
N VAL A 57 39.31 30.80 -6.01
CA VAL A 57 37.90 30.70 -5.63
C VAL A 57 37.59 29.24 -5.36
N PHE A 58 37.52 28.86 -4.08
CA PHE A 58 37.12 27.51 -3.68
C PHE A 58 35.61 27.42 -3.42
N ASP A 59 34.91 28.53 -3.15
CA ASP A 59 33.44 28.58 -3.15
C ASP A 59 32.93 29.84 -3.90
N GLY A 60 31.83 29.68 -4.63
CA GLY A 60 31.28 30.70 -5.53
C GLY A 60 31.64 30.49 -7.00
N GLY A 61 32.01 29.27 -7.41
CA GLY A 61 32.40 28.96 -8.78
C GLY A 61 31.38 29.37 -9.87
N ARG A 62 30.07 29.31 -9.59
CA ARG A 62 29.01 29.82 -10.49
C ARG A 62 29.06 31.33 -10.68
N ARG A 63 29.31 32.07 -9.60
CA ARG A 63 29.42 33.55 -9.60
C ARG A 63 30.69 34.00 -10.32
N TRP A 64 31.81 33.31 -10.10
CA TRP A 64 33.06 33.58 -10.81
C TRP A 64 32.92 33.35 -12.32
N ARG A 65 32.32 32.23 -12.75
CA ARG A 65 32.03 31.96 -14.17
C ARG A 65 31.09 33.00 -14.79
N ALA A 66 30.07 33.42 -14.06
CA ALA A 66 29.14 34.46 -14.51
C ALA A 66 29.84 35.82 -14.69
N LEU A 67 30.75 36.20 -13.80
CA LEU A 67 31.59 37.39 -13.95
C LEU A 67 32.53 37.29 -15.16
N ARG A 68 33.14 36.12 -15.38
CA ARG A 68 33.95 35.84 -16.58
C ARG A 68 33.14 36.02 -17.85
N LEU A 69 31.94 35.45 -17.90
CA LEU A 69 31.03 35.59 -19.04
C LEU A 69 30.64 37.06 -19.31
N LEU A 70 30.42 37.87 -18.26
CA LEU A 70 30.17 39.31 -18.43
C LEU A 70 31.40 40.07 -18.92
N ALA A 71 32.59 39.66 -18.50
CA ALA A 71 33.84 40.26 -18.98
C ALA A 71 34.10 39.91 -20.45
N GLU A 72 33.87 38.66 -20.84
CA GLU A 72 33.96 38.19 -22.24
C GLU A 72 32.98 38.92 -23.15
N ARG A 73 31.77 39.23 -22.65
CA ARG A 73 30.78 40.05 -23.37
C ARG A 73 31.14 41.53 -23.45
N GLY A 74 32.20 41.98 -22.76
CA GLY A 74 32.60 43.38 -22.68
C GLY A 74 31.72 44.24 -21.77
N THR A 75 30.79 43.64 -21.00
CA THR A 75 29.93 44.35 -20.06
C THR A 75 30.72 44.89 -18.86
N ILE A 76 31.76 44.17 -18.44
CA ILE A 76 32.66 44.58 -17.34
C ILE A 76 34.13 44.43 -17.75
N SER A 77 35.01 45.28 -17.19
CA SER A 77 36.46 45.17 -17.37
C SER A 77 37.06 44.21 -16.33
N GLU A 78 37.73 43.14 -16.77
CA GLU A 78 38.40 42.19 -15.86
C GLU A 78 39.52 42.85 -15.03
N ALA A 79 40.17 43.87 -15.58
CA ALA A 79 41.26 44.59 -14.91
C ALA A 79 40.74 45.47 -13.76
N ASP A 80 39.54 46.05 -13.93
CA ASP A 80 39.04 47.12 -13.06
C ASP A 80 37.90 46.67 -12.15
N TYR A 81 37.19 45.60 -12.48
CA TYR A 81 36.02 45.17 -11.72
C TYR A 81 36.41 44.57 -10.36
N ASP A 82 35.91 45.20 -9.30
CA ASP A 82 36.11 44.79 -7.91
C ASP A 82 35.07 43.74 -7.49
N VAL A 83 35.55 42.54 -7.15
CA VAL A 83 34.71 41.41 -6.71
C VAL A 83 34.77 41.32 -5.18
N PRO A 84 33.62 41.28 -4.48
CA PRO A 84 33.60 41.05 -3.03
C PRO A 84 33.99 39.61 -2.71
N VAL A 85 35.03 39.45 -1.90
CA VAL A 85 35.58 38.15 -1.49
C VAL A 85 35.81 38.10 0.03
N MET A 86 35.68 36.91 0.60
CA MET A 86 36.17 36.61 1.94
C MET A 86 37.37 35.68 1.81
N VAL A 87 38.53 36.14 2.29
CA VAL A 87 39.76 35.37 2.24
C VAL A 87 39.80 34.44 3.45
N LEU A 88 39.96 33.15 3.19
CA LEU A 88 40.12 32.10 4.19
C LEU A 88 41.45 31.37 3.94
N THR A 89 42.14 31.02 5.02
CA THR A 89 43.42 30.29 5.00
C THR A 89 43.27 29.05 5.84
N GLY A 90 43.56 27.89 5.27
CA GLY A 90 43.46 26.57 5.92
C GLY A 90 44.02 25.49 5.01
N GLU A 91 44.00 24.24 5.50
CA GLU A 91 44.35 23.07 4.70
C GLU A 91 43.27 22.79 3.63
N ASP A 92 43.63 22.11 2.54
CA ASP A 92 42.71 21.85 1.42
C ASP A 92 41.43 21.10 1.88
N ALA A 93 41.55 20.25 2.91
CA ALA A 93 40.43 19.54 3.52
C ALA A 93 39.43 20.48 4.22
N GLU A 94 39.92 21.43 5.02
CA GLU A 94 39.07 22.41 5.74
C GLU A 94 38.35 23.36 4.76
N LEU A 95 39.05 23.76 3.69
CA LEU A 95 38.47 24.60 2.64
C LEU A 95 37.40 23.84 1.84
N SER A 96 37.63 22.55 1.55
CA SER A 96 36.64 21.68 0.90
C SER A 96 35.41 21.46 1.78
N GLU A 97 35.59 21.22 3.08
CA GLU A 97 34.50 21.11 4.05
C GLU A 97 33.67 22.40 4.09
N THR A 98 34.34 23.56 4.19
CA THR A 98 33.68 24.86 4.16
C THR A 98 32.85 25.05 2.88
N SER A 99 33.41 24.71 1.71
CA SER A 99 32.69 24.77 0.45
C SER A 99 31.53 23.78 0.38
N THR A 100 31.60 22.64 1.08
CA THR A 100 30.51 21.66 1.14
C THR A 100 29.37 22.20 2.01
N ALA A 101 29.70 22.68 3.22
CA ALA A 101 28.73 23.17 4.19
C ALA A 101 27.88 24.33 3.63
N THR A 102 28.51 25.28 2.92
CA THR A 102 27.79 26.41 2.32
C THR A 102 26.79 26.00 1.25
N ASN A 103 27.04 24.89 0.53
CA ASN A 103 26.13 24.36 -0.49
C ASN A 103 25.07 23.44 0.13
N PHE A 104 25.42 22.67 1.16
CA PHE A 104 24.53 21.70 1.80
C PHE A 104 23.35 22.38 2.52
N HIS A 105 23.57 23.52 3.16
CA HIS A 105 22.53 24.23 3.91
C HIS A 105 21.63 25.16 3.06
N GLN A 106 21.78 25.18 1.73
CA GLN A 106 20.95 26.02 0.85
C GLN A 106 19.66 25.31 0.45
N LEU A 107 18.53 25.77 0.99
CA LEU A 107 17.21 25.38 0.52
C LEU A 107 16.78 26.28 -0.64
N LYS A 108 16.37 25.67 -1.76
CA LYS A 108 15.79 26.42 -2.89
C LYS A 108 14.39 26.89 -2.52
N MET A 109 14.00 28.05 -3.04
CA MET A 109 12.60 28.47 -3.00
C MET A 109 11.71 27.42 -3.66
N THR A 110 10.53 27.21 -3.08
CA THR A 110 9.50 26.36 -3.64
C THR A 110 8.88 27.03 -4.89
N PRO A 111 8.32 26.24 -5.83
CA PRO A 111 7.63 26.80 -6.98
C PRO A 111 6.49 27.77 -6.61
N ALA A 112 5.77 27.53 -5.53
CA ALA A 112 4.69 28.41 -5.05
C ALA A 112 5.23 29.78 -4.57
N GLU A 113 6.36 29.79 -3.87
CA GLU A 113 7.04 31.03 -3.46
C GLU A 113 7.56 31.81 -4.67
N GLU A 114 8.12 31.13 -5.67
CA GLU A 114 8.50 31.77 -6.95
C GLU A 114 7.29 32.43 -7.63
N CYS A 115 6.16 31.75 -7.67
CA CYS A 115 4.91 32.27 -8.26
C CYS A 115 4.48 33.59 -7.60
N ARG A 116 4.42 33.61 -6.26
CA ARG A 116 4.07 34.82 -5.49
C ARG A 116 5.11 35.93 -5.68
N ALA A 117 6.39 35.60 -5.74
CA ALA A 117 7.45 36.58 -5.98
C ALA A 117 7.31 37.25 -7.37
N PHE A 118 7.09 36.46 -8.43
CA PHE A 118 6.89 37.01 -9.77
C PHE A 118 5.61 37.84 -9.89
N GLN A 119 4.52 37.41 -9.27
CA GLN A 119 3.27 38.18 -9.21
C GLN A 119 3.50 39.56 -8.58
N HIS A 120 4.26 39.64 -7.48
CA HIS A 120 4.63 40.90 -6.84
C HIS A 120 5.50 41.80 -7.72
N PHE A 121 6.50 41.24 -8.42
CA PHE A 121 7.37 42.04 -9.29
C PHE A 121 6.63 42.60 -10.52
N ILE A 122 5.71 41.81 -11.08
CA ILE A 122 4.87 42.25 -12.20
C ILE A 122 3.85 43.29 -11.74
N GLY A 123 3.21 43.11 -10.59
CA GLY A 123 2.31 44.13 -10.03
C GLY A 123 2.98 45.49 -9.84
N LYS A 124 4.30 45.53 -9.63
CA LYS A 124 5.08 46.78 -9.51
C LYS A 124 5.55 47.39 -10.83
N SER A 125 5.87 46.58 -11.83
CA SER A 125 6.55 47.05 -13.05
C SER A 125 5.74 46.91 -14.33
N GLY A 126 4.73 46.04 -14.37
CA GLY A 126 3.90 45.74 -15.53
C GLY A 126 4.64 45.03 -16.69
N ASP A 127 5.97 44.97 -16.67
CA ASP A 127 6.80 44.50 -17.78
C ASP A 127 7.42 43.12 -17.48
N ILE A 128 6.88 42.10 -18.15
CA ILE A 128 7.33 40.70 -18.07
C ILE A 128 8.75 40.55 -18.64
N ASP A 129 9.06 41.21 -19.75
CA ASP A 129 10.35 41.07 -20.42
C ASP A 129 11.47 41.67 -19.57
N ALA A 130 11.22 42.80 -18.91
CA ALA A 130 12.16 43.39 -17.96
C ALA A 130 12.38 42.50 -16.74
N VAL A 131 11.33 41.88 -16.18
CA VAL A 131 11.47 40.91 -15.08
C VAL A 131 12.31 39.72 -15.54
N ALA A 132 11.96 39.11 -16.68
CA ALA A 132 12.66 37.96 -17.23
C ALA A 132 14.17 38.26 -17.42
N LYS A 133 14.50 39.41 -18.01
CA LYS A 133 15.88 39.86 -18.20
C LYS A 133 16.64 40.02 -16.88
N ARG A 134 16.04 40.64 -15.85
CA ARG A 134 16.71 40.85 -14.55
C ARG A 134 17.04 39.56 -13.81
N PHE A 135 16.20 38.53 -13.95
CA PHE A 135 16.43 37.22 -13.34
C PHE A 135 17.14 36.23 -14.29
N GLY A 136 17.39 36.64 -15.53
CA GLY A 136 18.03 35.83 -16.56
C GLY A 136 17.25 34.56 -16.92
N VAL A 137 15.93 34.62 -16.82
CA VAL A 137 15.01 33.56 -17.22
C VAL A 137 14.29 33.97 -18.50
N THR A 138 13.62 33.03 -19.16
CA THR A 138 12.83 33.33 -20.36
C THR A 138 11.51 34.01 -20.00
N ARG A 139 10.96 34.81 -20.92
CA ARG A 139 9.59 35.36 -20.78
C ARG A 139 8.57 34.27 -20.47
N ARG A 140 8.63 33.17 -21.22
CA ARG A 140 7.77 31.98 -21.05
C ARG A 140 7.86 31.36 -19.65
N PHE A 141 9.04 31.39 -19.02
CA PHE A 141 9.21 30.90 -17.66
C PHE A 141 8.44 31.77 -16.66
N VAL A 142 8.53 33.09 -16.78
CA VAL A 142 7.79 34.04 -15.92
C VAL A 142 6.29 33.90 -16.15
N GLU A 143 5.84 33.84 -17.41
CA GLU A 143 4.42 33.61 -17.76
C GLU A 143 3.89 32.30 -17.18
N GLY A 144 4.67 31.22 -17.24
CA GLY A 144 4.29 29.93 -16.64
C GLY A 144 4.12 30.02 -15.11
N ARG A 145 4.97 30.76 -14.41
CA ARG A 145 4.83 31.00 -12.97
C ARG A 145 3.63 31.87 -12.63
N LEU A 146 3.36 32.91 -13.41
CA LEU A 146 2.15 33.73 -13.25
C LEU A 146 0.88 32.91 -13.50
N ARG A 147 0.92 32.01 -14.48
CA ARG A 147 -0.18 31.10 -14.76
C ARG A 147 -0.50 30.19 -13.58
N LEU A 148 0.53 29.60 -12.97
CA LEU A 148 0.37 28.81 -11.75
C LEU A 148 -0.15 29.67 -10.58
N ALA A 149 0.32 30.91 -10.44
CA ALA A 149 -0.19 31.86 -9.43
C ALA A 149 -1.69 32.19 -9.60
N SER A 150 -2.24 31.97 -10.79
CA SER A 150 -3.65 32.28 -11.11
C SER A 150 -4.61 31.10 -10.95
N LEU A 151 -4.10 29.91 -10.58
CA LEU A 151 -4.88 28.70 -10.28
C LEU A 151 -5.96 28.96 -9.22
N ALA A 152 -7.00 28.13 -9.23
CA ALA A 152 -7.99 28.13 -8.16
C ALA A 152 -7.34 27.86 -6.79
N GLU A 153 -7.80 28.58 -5.75
CA GLU A 153 -7.15 28.62 -4.42
C GLU A 153 -6.84 27.24 -3.84
N PRO A 154 -7.76 26.24 -3.83
CA PRO A 154 -7.47 24.93 -3.26
C PRO A 154 -6.30 24.21 -3.95
N ILE A 155 -6.14 24.41 -5.26
CA ILE A 155 -5.09 23.77 -6.07
C ILE A 155 -3.75 24.47 -5.81
N PHE A 156 -3.76 25.80 -5.72
CA PHE A 156 -2.56 26.57 -5.41
C PHE A 156 -2.05 26.29 -3.98
N GLU A 157 -2.96 26.17 -3.00
CA GLU A 157 -2.61 25.77 -1.64
C GLU A 157 -1.99 24.37 -1.59
N ALA A 158 -2.57 23.40 -2.30
CA ALA A 158 -2.03 22.05 -2.38
C ALA A 158 -0.60 22.04 -2.95
N LEU A 159 -0.33 22.87 -3.97
CA LEU A 159 1.03 23.05 -4.50
C LEU A 159 1.95 23.70 -3.45
N SER A 160 1.46 24.68 -2.70
CA SER A 160 2.22 25.36 -1.66
C SER A 160 2.57 24.44 -0.48
N LYS A 161 1.71 23.47 -0.15
CA LYS A 161 1.95 22.47 0.90
C LYS A 161 2.79 21.28 0.42
N GLY A 162 3.02 21.17 -0.88
CA GLY A 162 3.70 20.03 -1.50
C GLY A 162 2.82 18.78 -1.62
N GLU A 163 1.50 18.92 -1.46
CA GLU A 163 0.52 17.83 -1.63
C GLU A 163 0.39 17.42 -3.10
N ILE A 164 0.60 18.37 -4.03
CA ILE A 164 0.68 18.09 -5.47
C ILE A 164 2.02 18.52 -6.04
N THR A 165 2.47 17.78 -7.05
CA THR A 165 3.70 18.10 -7.77
C THR A 165 3.51 19.29 -8.72
N LEU A 166 4.62 19.92 -9.10
CA LEU A 166 4.59 21.01 -10.08
C LEU A 166 3.95 20.61 -11.41
N ASP A 167 4.13 19.36 -11.85
CA ASP A 167 3.59 18.91 -13.14
C ASP A 167 2.08 18.67 -13.10
N ILE A 168 1.53 18.26 -11.95
CA ILE A 168 0.09 18.22 -11.72
C ILE A 168 -0.49 19.64 -11.73
N ALA A 169 0.15 20.59 -11.05
CA ALA A 169 -0.29 21.99 -11.06
C ALA A 169 -0.23 22.60 -12.48
N LYS A 170 0.78 22.26 -13.29
CA LYS A 170 0.85 22.65 -14.71
C LYS A 170 -0.31 22.08 -15.52
N ALA A 171 -0.77 20.86 -15.21
CA ALA A 171 -1.91 20.26 -15.88
C ALA A 171 -3.19 21.06 -15.62
N TYR A 172 -3.46 21.44 -14.37
CA TYR A 172 -4.59 22.33 -14.05
C TYR A 172 -4.47 23.71 -14.71
N ALA A 173 -3.24 24.21 -14.82
CA ALA A 173 -2.92 25.47 -15.47
C ALA A 173 -3.10 25.48 -16.99
N SER A 174 -3.45 24.35 -17.64
CA SER A 174 -3.73 24.33 -19.08
C SER A 174 -4.95 25.19 -19.45
N THR A 175 -5.91 25.38 -18.53
CA THR A 175 -7.10 26.23 -18.72
C THR A 175 -7.07 27.45 -17.79
N GLU A 176 -7.64 28.59 -18.24
CA GLU A 176 -7.81 29.78 -17.39
C GLU A 176 -9.07 29.69 -16.53
N ASN A 177 -9.97 28.76 -16.90
CA ASN A 177 -11.28 28.64 -16.27
C ASN A 177 -11.15 27.99 -14.89
N ARG A 178 -11.27 28.83 -13.84
CA ARG A 178 -11.21 28.40 -12.44
C ARG A 178 -12.33 27.44 -12.05
N GLU A 179 -13.52 27.56 -12.65
CA GLU A 179 -14.63 26.64 -12.37
C GLU A 179 -14.31 25.24 -12.90
N LYS A 180 -13.74 25.14 -14.11
CA LYS A 180 -13.30 23.86 -14.68
C LYS A 180 -12.18 23.24 -13.84
N GLN A 181 -11.23 24.06 -13.38
CA GLN A 181 -10.18 23.61 -12.46
C GLN A 181 -10.77 23.04 -11.16
N LEU A 182 -11.72 23.74 -10.54
CA LEU A 182 -12.38 23.30 -9.30
C LEU A 182 -13.21 22.03 -9.50
N LEU A 183 -13.92 21.92 -10.62
CA LEU A 183 -14.69 20.72 -10.97
C LEU A 183 -13.77 19.49 -11.03
N VAL A 184 -12.72 19.56 -11.84
CA VAL A 184 -11.75 18.47 -11.98
C VAL A 184 -11.04 18.19 -10.65
N TRP A 185 -10.69 19.23 -9.89
CA TRP A 185 -10.10 19.07 -8.56
C TRP A 185 -11.03 18.28 -7.63
N ASN A 186 -12.30 18.67 -7.52
CA ASN A 186 -13.24 17.99 -6.62
C ASN A 186 -13.52 16.55 -7.04
N THR A 187 -13.54 16.25 -8.35
CA THR A 187 -13.72 14.89 -8.87
C THR A 187 -12.52 13.99 -8.55
N TYR A 188 -11.29 14.51 -8.66
CA TYR A 188 -10.07 13.69 -8.63
C TYR A 188 -9.18 13.89 -7.40
N LYS A 189 -9.52 14.76 -6.45
CA LYS A 189 -8.70 15.05 -5.25
C LYS A 189 -8.35 13.82 -4.43
N HIS A 190 -9.25 12.84 -4.38
CA HIS A 190 -9.09 11.60 -3.58
C HIS A 190 -8.64 10.40 -4.43
N SER A 191 -8.31 10.62 -5.69
CA SER A 191 -7.83 9.59 -6.60
C SER A 191 -6.36 9.80 -6.91
N GLU A 192 -5.61 8.71 -7.05
CA GLU A 192 -4.24 8.78 -7.57
C GLU A 192 -4.30 9.12 -9.06
N VAL A 193 -4.06 10.39 -9.39
CA VAL A 193 -4.14 10.90 -10.76
C VAL A 193 -2.78 11.39 -11.25
N THR A 194 -2.49 11.07 -12.51
CA THR A 194 -1.32 11.59 -13.20
C THR A 194 -1.62 12.97 -13.81
N ALA A 195 -0.58 13.75 -14.05
CA ALA A 195 -0.70 15.03 -14.76
C ALA A 195 -1.29 14.87 -16.17
N ASP A 196 -1.12 13.70 -16.79
CA ASP A 196 -1.66 13.40 -18.11
C ASP A 196 -3.17 13.19 -18.06
N THR A 197 -3.65 12.43 -17.06
CA THR A 197 -5.09 12.24 -16.82
C THR A 197 -5.79 13.59 -16.62
N ILE A 198 -5.22 14.47 -15.80
CA ILE A 198 -5.79 15.81 -15.56
C ILE A 198 -5.81 16.64 -16.85
N ARG A 199 -4.71 16.62 -17.64
CA ARG A 199 -4.67 17.28 -18.95
C ARG A 199 -5.78 16.75 -19.86
N ARG A 200 -5.91 15.44 -20.00
CA ARG A 200 -6.94 14.81 -20.85
C ARG A 200 -8.35 15.16 -20.40
N VAL A 201 -8.62 15.21 -19.09
CA VAL A 201 -9.94 15.60 -18.57
C VAL A 201 -10.22 17.08 -18.82
N ILE A 202 -9.22 17.95 -18.65
CA ILE A 202 -9.37 19.38 -18.94
C ILE A 202 -9.46 19.64 -20.46
N GLU A 203 -8.82 18.83 -21.28
CA GLU A 203 -8.83 18.92 -22.75
C GLU A 203 -10.04 18.22 -23.40
N ASN A 204 -10.62 17.21 -22.77
CA ASN A 204 -11.82 16.56 -23.27
C ASN A 204 -13.03 17.51 -23.07
N GLU A 205 -13.41 18.16 -24.16
CA GLU A 205 -14.46 19.18 -24.21
C GLU A 205 -15.87 18.61 -24.48
N THR A 206 -16.05 17.29 -24.61
CA THR A 206 -17.36 16.74 -24.99
C THR A 206 -17.76 15.51 -24.18
N LEU A 207 -19.01 15.48 -23.70
CA LEU A 207 -19.67 14.25 -23.25
C LEU A 207 -20.39 13.60 -24.42
N LYS A 208 -20.48 12.27 -24.39
CA LYS A 208 -21.37 11.55 -25.30
C LYS A 208 -22.81 11.62 -24.80
N ALA A 209 -23.79 11.61 -25.69
CA ALA A 209 -25.20 11.45 -25.28
C ALA A 209 -25.46 10.15 -24.51
N SER A 210 -24.65 9.11 -24.78
CA SER A 210 -24.70 7.84 -24.07
C SER A 210 -24.01 7.84 -22.69
N ASP A 211 -23.47 8.98 -22.25
CA ASP A 211 -22.86 9.08 -20.92
C ASP A 211 -23.97 9.06 -19.84
N PRO A 212 -23.82 8.31 -18.74
CA PRO A 212 -24.82 8.25 -17.67
C PRO A 212 -25.27 9.62 -17.17
N ILE A 213 -24.36 10.60 -17.14
CA ILE A 213 -24.63 11.97 -16.69
C ILE A 213 -25.50 12.71 -17.71
N ALA A 214 -25.22 12.54 -19.00
CA ALA A 214 -26.02 13.12 -20.07
C ALA A 214 -27.43 12.51 -20.12
N MET A 215 -27.54 11.19 -19.91
CA MET A 215 -28.83 10.48 -19.82
C MET A 215 -29.69 10.98 -18.64
N LEU A 216 -29.11 11.14 -17.45
CA LEU A 216 -29.82 11.63 -16.25
C LEU A 216 -30.37 13.04 -16.44
N VAL A 217 -29.55 13.95 -16.97
CA VAL A 217 -29.93 15.36 -17.18
C VAL A 217 -30.98 15.48 -18.27
N GLY A 218 -30.77 14.77 -19.39
CA GLY A 218 -31.58 14.85 -20.59
C GLY A 218 -31.33 16.13 -21.39
N GLU A 219 -31.39 16.01 -22.71
CA GLU A 219 -31.16 17.11 -23.66
C GLU A 219 -31.98 18.38 -23.40
N PRO A 220 -33.30 18.32 -23.07
CA PRO A 220 -34.10 19.52 -22.87
C PRO A 220 -33.62 20.40 -21.72
N ARG A 221 -33.22 19.79 -20.59
CA ARG A 221 -32.71 20.52 -19.42
C ARG A 221 -31.34 21.12 -19.71
N TYR A 222 -30.49 20.37 -20.40
CA TYR A 222 -29.16 20.82 -20.78
C TYR A 222 -29.19 22.04 -21.72
N ARG A 223 -30.00 22.01 -22.77
CA ARG A 223 -30.17 23.15 -23.69
C ARG A 223 -30.77 24.38 -23.00
N THR A 224 -31.74 24.17 -22.10
CA THR A 224 -32.35 25.27 -21.34
C THR A 224 -31.34 25.98 -20.44
N ALA A 225 -30.39 25.23 -19.88
CA ALA A 225 -29.27 25.76 -19.10
C ALA A 225 -28.15 26.39 -19.94
N GLY A 226 -28.35 26.50 -21.26
CA GLY A 226 -27.39 27.10 -22.20
C GLY A 226 -26.34 26.14 -22.75
N GLY A 227 -26.47 24.83 -22.50
CA GLY A 227 -25.58 23.80 -23.05
C GLY A 227 -25.73 23.64 -24.55
N LYS A 228 -24.59 23.51 -25.26
CA LYS A 228 -24.55 23.28 -26.70
C LYS A 228 -24.37 21.80 -27.01
N ILE A 229 -25.15 21.31 -27.96
CA ILE A 229 -25.04 19.95 -28.49
C ILE A 229 -24.69 20.06 -29.96
N ASP A 230 -23.55 19.49 -30.33
CA ASP A 230 -23.10 19.38 -31.72
C ASP A 230 -23.51 18.01 -32.25
N GLY A 231 -24.52 17.98 -33.11
CA GLY A 231 -24.90 16.79 -33.86
C GLY A 231 -24.05 16.66 -35.13
N ASP A 232 -23.53 15.47 -35.40
CA ASP A 232 -23.01 15.14 -36.72
C ASP A 232 -24.19 15.11 -37.71
N LEU A 233 -24.00 15.66 -38.92
CA LEU A 233 -25.03 15.71 -39.97
C LEU A 233 -25.30 14.32 -40.60
N PHE A 234 -24.53 13.31 -40.19
CA PHE A 234 -24.57 11.95 -40.74
C PHE A 234 -24.90 10.85 -39.71
N THR A 235 -25.15 11.22 -38.44
CA THR A 235 -25.69 10.29 -37.42
C THR A 235 -27.02 10.81 -36.87
N ASP A 236 -27.90 9.90 -36.48
CA ASP A 236 -29.20 10.24 -35.89
C ASP A 236 -29.03 10.82 -34.48
N GLY A 237 -28.67 12.12 -34.41
CA GLY A 237 -29.01 13.03 -33.32
C GLY A 237 -28.09 13.06 -32.09
N ASN A 238 -27.44 14.22 -31.90
CA ASN A 238 -27.05 14.76 -30.58
C ASN A 238 -25.92 14.05 -29.80
N ASP A 239 -25.02 13.34 -30.46
CA ASP A 239 -24.00 12.53 -29.79
C ASP A 239 -22.95 13.29 -28.99
N ARG A 240 -22.78 14.61 -29.16
CA ARG A 240 -21.70 15.38 -28.51
C ARG A 240 -22.20 16.61 -27.77
N TRP A 241 -22.03 16.60 -26.46
CA TRP A 241 -22.39 17.69 -25.55
C TRP A 241 -21.14 18.48 -25.19
N VAL A 242 -21.04 19.71 -25.69
CA VAL A 242 -19.80 20.53 -25.72
C VAL A 242 -19.48 21.20 -24.37
N ASN A 243 -20.46 21.30 -23.49
CA ASN A 243 -20.34 21.92 -22.17
C ASN A 243 -20.55 20.88 -21.07
N PRO A 244 -19.60 19.95 -20.82
CA PRO A 244 -19.72 18.93 -19.77
C PRO A 244 -20.06 19.52 -18.41
N GLU A 245 -19.51 20.69 -18.08
CA GLU A 245 -19.70 21.38 -16.81
C GLU A 245 -21.17 21.70 -16.50
N ILE A 246 -21.96 22.05 -17.52
CA ILE A 246 -23.40 22.31 -17.36
C ILE A 246 -24.13 21.00 -17.07
N ALA A 247 -23.75 19.90 -17.73
CA ALA A 247 -24.33 18.59 -17.50
C ALA A 247 -23.99 18.07 -16.08
N HIS A 248 -22.73 18.16 -15.66
CA HIS A 248 -22.30 17.77 -14.31
C HIS A 248 -23.01 18.59 -13.23
N ARG A 249 -23.15 19.91 -13.40
CA ARG A 249 -23.85 20.76 -12.44
C ARG A 249 -25.33 20.36 -12.32
N LEU A 250 -26.03 20.21 -13.45
CA LEU A 250 -27.44 19.80 -13.45
C LEU A 250 -27.63 18.39 -12.87
N ALA A 251 -26.74 17.45 -13.18
CA ALA A 251 -26.76 16.12 -12.59
C ALA A 251 -26.57 16.19 -11.07
N GLY A 252 -25.62 16.99 -10.59
CA GLY A 252 -25.43 17.24 -9.16
C GLY A 252 -26.70 17.77 -8.49
N GLU A 253 -27.34 18.79 -9.07
CA GLU A 253 -28.59 19.36 -8.55
C GLU A 253 -29.73 18.33 -8.49
N ILE A 254 -29.87 17.48 -9.52
CA ILE A 254 -30.89 16.41 -9.58
C ILE A 254 -30.61 15.35 -8.51
N MET A 255 -29.38 14.86 -8.43
CA MET A 255 -29.01 13.81 -7.49
C MET A 255 -29.04 14.28 -6.04
N GLU A 256 -28.70 15.54 -5.77
CA GLU A 256 -28.74 16.10 -4.42
C GLU A 256 -30.18 16.35 -3.95
N ALA A 257 -31.09 16.73 -4.86
CA ALA A 257 -32.51 16.79 -4.57
C ALA A 257 -33.09 15.40 -4.25
N GLU A 258 -32.70 14.38 -5.02
CA GLU A 258 -33.16 13.00 -4.80
C GLU A 258 -32.58 12.39 -3.53
N ALA A 259 -31.29 12.64 -3.23
CA ALA A 259 -30.65 12.23 -1.99
C ALA A 259 -31.37 12.82 -0.76
N ARG A 260 -31.85 14.07 -0.85
CA ARG A 260 -32.64 14.70 0.21
C ARG A 260 -33.99 14.01 0.41
N ARG A 261 -34.71 13.73 -0.69
CA ARG A 261 -36.00 13.02 -0.66
C ARG A 261 -35.86 11.64 -0.03
N ILE A 262 -34.88 10.84 -0.46
CA ILE A 262 -34.64 9.51 0.08
C ILE A 262 -34.20 9.59 1.54
N GLY A 263 -33.43 10.61 1.92
CA GLY A 263 -33.01 10.83 3.31
C GLY A 263 -34.20 11.05 4.24
N GLU A 264 -35.19 11.85 3.81
CA GLU A 264 -36.44 12.09 4.55
C GLU A 264 -37.31 10.81 4.67
N GLU A 265 -37.33 9.96 3.64
CA GLU A 265 -38.11 8.71 3.63
C GLU A 265 -37.46 7.58 4.45
N THR A 266 -36.13 7.47 4.41
CA THR A 266 -35.39 6.35 5.01
C THR A 266 -34.89 6.62 6.44
N GLY A 267 -34.75 7.90 6.82
CA GLY A 267 -34.26 8.32 8.14
C GLY A 267 -32.75 8.11 8.36
N LEU A 268 -31.98 7.89 7.29
CA LEU A 268 -30.52 7.74 7.36
C LEU A 268 -29.83 9.05 7.75
N ALA A 269 -28.69 8.96 8.43
CA ALA A 269 -27.90 10.10 8.89
C ALA A 269 -27.48 11.03 7.75
N TRP A 270 -27.12 10.43 6.61
CA TRP A 270 -26.78 11.14 5.38
C TRP A 270 -26.95 10.25 4.15
N ILE A 271 -27.22 10.88 3.01
CA ILE A 271 -27.16 10.24 1.69
C ILE A 271 -26.26 11.09 0.81
N ARG A 272 -25.17 10.50 0.30
CA ARG A 272 -24.19 11.18 -0.54
C ARG A 272 -24.39 10.80 -2.01
N PRO A 273 -24.76 11.73 -2.90
CA PRO A 273 -24.85 11.45 -4.32
C PRO A 273 -23.47 11.34 -4.96
N ILE A 274 -23.26 10.31 -5.78
CA ILE A 274 -22.06 10.15 -6.61
C ILE A 274 -22.46 9.88 -8.06
N ALA A 275 -21.93 10.66 -8.99
CA ALA A 275 -22.15 10.47 -10.44
C ALA A 275 -21.27 9.35 -11.02
N SER A 276 -21.26 8.20 -10.34
CA SER A 276 -20.50 6.99 -10.67
C SER A 276 -21.23 5.77 -10.12
N ASN A 277 -21.02 4.61 -10.73
CA ASN A 277 -21.50 3.32 -10.24
C ASN A 277 -20.54 2.67 -9.22
N TYR A 278 -19.37 3.25 -8.97
CA TYR A 278 -18.37 2.74 -8.02
C TYR A 278 -18.27 3.64 -6.79
N THR A 279 -18.49 3.07 -5.60
CA THR A 279 -18.42 3.77 -4.32
C THR A 279 -17.02 3.78 -3.69
N HIS A 280 -16.07 2.97 -4.19
CA HIS A 280 -14.75 2.75 -3.59
C HIS A 280 -14.02 4.04 -3.17
N ASN A 281 -13.89 5.01 -4.09
CA ASN A 281 -13.18 6.25 -3.81
C ASN A 281 -13.97 7.18 -2.87
N ALA A 282 -15.31 7.17 -2.96
CA ALA A 282 -16.17 7.99 -2.13
C ALA A 282 -16.29 7.44 -0.69
N ALA A 283 -16.13 6.13 -0.52
CA ALA A 283 -16.13 5.44 0.76
C ALA A 283 -14.79 5.57 1.53
N HIS A 284 -13.76 6.15 0.91
CA HIS A 284 -12.45 6.31 1.55
C HIS A 284 -12.55 7.17 2.82
N GLY A 285 -12.12 6.62 3.96
CA GLY A 285 -12.22 7.27 5.27
C GLY A 285 -13.55 7.07 6.00
N LEU A 286 -14.48 6.27 5.44
CA LEU A 286 -15.69 5.82 6.12
C LEU A 286 -15.55 4.36 6.57
N TYR A 287 -16.28 4.00 7.62
CA TYR A 287 -16.36 2.63 8.11
C TYR A 287 -17.57 1.93 7.50
N ARG A 288 -17.33 0.83 6.77
CA ARG A 288 -18.42 -0.02 6.27
C ARG A 288 -19.12 -0.69 7.46
N VAL A 289 -20.44 -0.60 7.52
CA VAL A 289 -21.26 -1.24 8.56
C VAL A 289 -21.75 -2.57 8.02
N ILE A 290 -21.34 -3.66 8.67
CA ILE A 290 -21.78 -5.02 8.35
C ILE A 290 -22.95 -5.35 9.29
N LEU A 291 -24.14 -5.45 8.72
CA LEU A 291 -25.34 -5.85 9.45
C LEU A 291 -25.44 -7.37 9.50
N GLN A 292 -25.78 -7.90 10.66
CA GLN A 292 -26.02 -9.33 10.83
C GLN A 292 -27.44 -9.67 10.36
N PRO A 293 -27.66 -10.83 9.72
CA PRO A 293 -28.99 -11.36 9.49
C PRO A 293 -29.75 -11.52 10.82
N PRO A 294 -31.07 -11.33 10.85
CA PRO A 294 -31.85 -11.56 12.07
C PRO A 294 -31.77 -13.03 12.51
N GLU A 295 -31.93 -13.32 13.80
CA GLU A 295 -32.00 -14.69 14.31
C GLU A 295 -33.19 -15.46 13.75
N LEU A 296 -33.08 -16.79 13.66
CA LEU A 296 -34.17 -17.65 13.20
C LEU A 296 -35.32 -17.56 14.19
N THR A 297 -36.52 -17.30 13.69
CA THR A 297 -37.71 -17.44 14.53
C THR A 297 -37.91 -18.92 14.85
N ALA A 298 -38.53 -19.23 16.00
CA ALA A 298 -38.82 -20.60 16.39
C ALA A 298 -39.61 -21.38 15.31
N SER A 299 -40.45 -20.70 14.53
CA SER A 299 -41.18 -21.28 13.39
C SER A 299 -40.27 -21.59 12.20
N GLN A 300 -39.24 -20.79 11.95
CA GLN A 300 -38.27 -21.02 10.86
C GLN A 300 -37.31 -22.14 11.21
N SER A 301 -36.80 -22.19 12.46
CA SER A 301 -35.97 -23.30 12.94
C SER A 301 -36.73 -24.63 12.90
N ALA A 302 -38.00 -24.64 13.32
CA ALA A 302 -38.84 -25.83 13.22
C ALA A 302 -39.03 -26.28 11.76
N ARG A 303 -39.21 -25.34 10.84
CA ARG A 303 -39.37 -25.66 9.41
C ARG A 303 -38.09 -26.21 8.78
N LEU A 304 -36.91 -25.70 9.16
CA LEU A 304 -35.62 -26.25 8.71
C LEU A 304 -35.40 -27.67 9.24
N ALA A 305 -35.78 -27.95 10.48
CA ALA A 305 -35.72 -29.30 11.04
C ALA A 305 -36.64 -30.29 10.30
N GLU A 306 -37.88 -29.88 9.97
CA GLU A 306 -38.80 -30.68 9.14
C GLU A 306 -38.23 -30.94 7.73
N ILE A 307 -37.61 -29.92 7.12
CA ILE A 307 -36.98 -30.05 5.81
C ILE A 307 -35.81 -31.04 5.89
N ALA A 308 -34.93 -30.94 6.88
CA ALA A 308 -33.81 -31.85 7.06
C ALA A 308 -34.28 -33.31 7.26
N GLU A 309 -35.31 -33.54 8.08
CA GLU A 309 -35.90 -34.87 8.28
C GLU A 309 -36.47 -35.44 6.97
N ARG A 310 -37.20 -34.62 6.20
CA ARG A 310 -37.77 -35.06 4.91
C ARG A 310 -36.68 -35.36 3.88
N ARG A 311 -35.62 -34.56 3.82
CA ARG A 311 -34.50 -34.78 2.90
C ARG A 311 -33.71 -36.05 3.24
N GLY A 312 -33.48 -36.34 4.52
CA GLY A 312 -32.88 -37.60 4.96
C GLY A 312 -33.73 -38.83 4.59
N ALA A 313 -35.06 -38.71 4.65
CA ALA A 313 -35.96 -39.75 4.18
C ALA A 313 -35.94 -39.90 2.65
N LEU A 314 -35.91 -38.80 1.89
CA LEU A 314 -35.79 -38.81 0.44
C LEU A 314 -34.47 -39.46 -0.02
N GLU A 315 -33.35 -39.16 0.63
CA GLU A 315 -32.05 -39.78 0.33
C GLU A 315 -32.09 -41.29 0.55
N ALA A 316 -32.71 -41.76 1.64
CA ALA A 316 -32.89 -43.19 1.90
C ALA A 316 -33.83 -43.87 0.90
N GLU A 317 -34.89 -43.19 0.47
CA GLU A 317 -35.79 -43.67 -0.60
C GLU A 317 -35.02 -43.77 -1.92
N MET A 318 -34.21 -42.78 -2.29
CA MET A 318 -33.42 -42.76 -3.53
C MET A 318 -32.31 -43.82 -3.61
N GLN A 319 -31.86 -44.36 -2.48
CA GLN A 319 -30.89 -45.46 -2.43
C GLN A 319 -31.50 -46.84 -2.72
N ASP A 320 -32.83 -46.95 -2.84
CA ASP A 320 -33.51 -48.19 -3.21
C ASP A 320 -33.24 -48.56 -4.68
N ALA A 321 -32.54 -49.68 -4.87
CA ALA A 321 -32.11 -50.18 -6.18
C ALA A 321 -33.28 -50.67 -7.07
N ASP A 322 -34.49 -50.81 -6.51
CA ASP A 322 -35.69 -51.25 -7.24
C ASP A 322 -36.56 -50.07 -7.77
N LEU A 323 -36.12 -48.82 -7.61
CA LEU A 323 -36.83 -47.63 -8.11
C LEU A 323 -36.72 -47.46 -9.64
N SER A 324 -37.84 -47.13 -10.28
CA SER A 324 -37.87 -46.71 -11.69
C SER A 324 -37.24 -45.33 -11.89
N GLU A 325 -36.67 -45.05 -13.08
CA GLU A 325 -36.10 -43.76 -13.45
C GLU A 325 -37.10 -42.59 -13.27
N GLU A 326 -38.39 -42.81 -13.55
CA GLU A 326 -39.43 -41.79 -13.32
C GLU A 326 -39.68 -41.50 -11.84
N ALA A 327 -39.50 -42.49 -10.96
CA ALA A 327 -39.67 -42.32 -9.51
C ALA A 327 -38.48 -41.56 -8.91
N VAL A 328 -37.25 -41.89 -9.32
CA VAL A 328 -36.04 -41.15 -8.91
C VAL A 328 -36.15 -39.67 -9.28
N LYS A 329 -36.61 -39.37 -10.49
CA LYS A 329 -36.77 -37.97 -10.95
C LYS A 329 -37.80 -37.17 -10.16
N VAL A 330 -38.85 -37.82 -9.63
CA VAL A 330 -39.85 -37.15 -8.79
C VAL A 330 -39.27 -36.85 -7.41
N LEU A 331 -38.45 -37.75 -6.85
CA LEU A 331 -37.76 -37.55 -5.58
C LEU A 331 -36.70 -36.43 -5.68
N ASP A 332 -35.91 -36.39 -6.76
CA ASP A 332 -34.96 -35.29 -7.05
C ASP A 332 -35.67 -33.92 -7.10
N GLN A 333 -36.81 -33.84 -7.78
CA GLN A 333 -37.58 -32.59 -7.88
C GLN A 333 -38.18 -32.15 -6.55
N GLU A 334 -38.44 -33.09 -5.64
CA GLU A 334 -38.88 -32.79 -4.27
C GLU A 334 -37.70 -32.28 -3.44
N ASP A 335 -36.51 -32.90 -3.55
CA ASP A 335 -35.28 -32.45 -2.88
C ASP A 335 -34.86 -31.04 -3.33
N ASP A 336 -34.85 -30.78 -4.64
CA ASP A 336 -34.54 -29.45 -5.21
C ASP A 336 -35.45 -28.35 -4.65
N ARG A 337 -36.74 -28.65 -4.47
CA ARG A 337 -37.71 -27.70 -3.90
C ARG A 337 -37.45 -27.46 -2.42
N LEU A 338 -37.09 -28.49 -1.67
CA LEU A 338 -36.77 -28.41 -0.25
C LEU A 338 -35.46 -27.65 -0.02
N ILE A 339 -34.46 -27.83 -0.89
CA ILE A 339 -33.22 -27.03 -0.91
C ILE A 339 -33.55 -25.56 -1.14
N ALA A 340 -34.33 -25.25 -2.18
CA ALA A 340 -34.69 -23.86 -2.48
C ALA A 340 -35.51 -23.20 -1.34
N GLU A 341 -36.36 -23.97 -0.64
CA GLU A 341 -37.10 -23.48 0.54
C GLU A 341 -36.16 -23.25 1.74
N ALA A 342 -35.23 -24.16 2.01
CA ALA A 342 -34.23 -24.01 3.07
C ALA A 342 -33.32 -22.80 2.81
N GLU A 343 -32.79 -22.67 1.59
CA GLU A 343 -31.97 -21.53 1.18
C GLU A 343 -32.71 -20.20 1.32
N ALA A 344 -34.02 -20.15 1.04
CA ALA A 344 -34.82 -18.95 1.22
C ALA A 344 -35.03 -18.58 2.70
N ILE A 345 -35.06 -19.57 3.59
CA ILE A 345 -35.16 -19.36 5.04
C ILE A 345 -33.79 -18.98 5.62
N GLU A 346 -32.69 -19.52 5.11
CA GLU A 346 -31.33 -19.23 5.58
C GLU A 346 -30.82 -17.88 5.08
N ASN A 347 -31.00 -17.56 3.79
CA ASN A 347 -30.55 -16.33 3.14
C ASN A 347 -31.45 -15.12 3.44
N ARG A 348 -31.56 -14.75 4.71
CA ARG A 348 -32.36 -13.60 5.16
C ARG A 348 -31.59 -12.30 4.98
N PRO A 349 -32.14 -11.31 4.24
CA PRO A 349 -31.48 -10.03 4.07
C PRO A 349 -31.36 -9.32 5.43
N PRO A 350 -30.20 -8.75 5.75
CA PRO A 350 -30.01 -8.05 7.00
C PRO A 350 -30.90 -6.80 7.04
N VAL A 351 -31.56 -6.57 8.17
CA VAL A 351 -32.44 -5.41 8.36
C VAL A 351 -31.69 -4.38 9.20
N LEU A 352 -31.69 -3.12 8.75
CA LEU A 352 -31.07 -2.01 9.49
C LEU A 352 -31.96 -1.64 10.70
N PRO A 353 -31.47 -1.80 11.96
CA PRO A 353 -32.19 -1.38 13.15
C PRO A 353 -32.41 0.14 13.19
N ASP A 354 -33.56 0.57 13.73
CA ASP A 354 -33.94 1.99 13.78
C ASP A 354 -32.94 2.86 14.56
N GLU A 355 -32.27 2.28 15.57
CA GLU A 355 -31.26 2.97 16.40
C GLU A 355 -29.97 3.30 15.62
N LEU A 356 -29.60 2.48 14.63
CA LEU A 356 -28.40 2.68 13.82
C LEU A 356 -28.61 3.69 12.68
N LYS A 357 -29.86 3.94 12.26
CA LYS A 357 -30.19 4.87 11.16
C LYS A 357 -29.63 6.27 11.39
N VAL A 358 -29.55 6.72 12.63
CA VAL A 358 -29.01 8.04 13.03
C VAL A 358 -27.50 8.16 12.84
N HIS A 359 -26.78 7.04 12.73
CA HIS A 359 -25.32 7.00 12.62
C HIS A 359 -24.81 6.52 11.26
N VAL A 360 -25.66 5.86 10.46
CA VAL A 360 -25.28 5.30 9.17
C VAL A 360 -25.85 6.10 8.00
N GLY A 361 -25.10 6.14 6.92
CA GLY A 361 -25.51 6.70 5.64
C GLY A 361 -25.22 5.77 4.48
N ALA A 362 -25.69 6.15 3.30
CA ALA A 362 -25.53 5.37 2.07
C ALA A 362 -25.19 6.29 0.88
N PHE A 363 -24.66 5.70 -0.18
CA PHE A 363 -24.40 6.42 -1.41
C PHE A 363 -25.58 6.30 -2.37
N LEU A 364 -25.96 7.42 -3.00
CA LEU A 364 -26.87 7.41 -4.15
C LEU A 364 -26.01 7.34 -5.41
N VAL A 365 -25.97 6.18 -6.06
CA VAL A 365 -25.13 5.90 -7.22
C VAL A 365 -25.88 6.11 -8.52
N LEU A 366 -25.15 6.43 -9.59
CA LEU A 366 -25.70 6.54 -10.94
C LEU A 366 -25.35 5.29 -11.75
N THR A 367 -26.37 4.56 -12.23
CA THR A 367 -26.17 3.37 -13.05
C THR A 367 -25.69 3.74 -14.46
N PRO A 368 -25.08 2.81 -15.22
CA PRO A 368 -24.73 3.04 -16.62
C PRO A 368 -25.90 3.46 -17.52
N GLN A 369 -27.14 3.19 -17.11
CA GLN A 369 -28.37 3.56 -17.79
C GLN A 369 -28.88 4.97 -17.40
N GLY A 370 -28.17 5.70 -16.53
CA GLY A 370 -28.58 7.02 -16.06
C GLY A 370 -29.66 7.00 -14.97
N GLU A 371 -29.90 5.85 -14.34
CA GLU A 371 -30.85 5.71 -13.25
C GLU A 371 -30.16 5.89 -11.89
N MET A 372 -30.83 6.57 -10.96
CA MET A 372 -30.32 6.75 -9.60
C MET A 372 -30.73 5.55 -8.73
N ARG A 373 -29.77 4.91 -8.07
CA ARG A 373 -30.00 3.77 -7.18
C ARG A 373 -29.30 3.98 -5.84
N LEU A 374 -29.97 3.68 -4.75
CA LEU A 374 -29.33 3.66 -3.43
C LEU A 374 -28.43 2.42 -3.32
N ASP A 375 -27.20 2.62 -2.87
CA ASP A 375 -26.29 1.52 -2.60
C ASP A 375 -26.87 0.58 -1.54
N SER A 376 -26.62 -0.72 -1.72
CA SER A 376 -26.98 -1.79 -0.79
C SER A 376 -26.14 -1.78 0.50
N GLN A 377 -25.02 -1.06 0.51
CA GLN A 377 -24.10 -1.01 1.64
C GLN A 377 -24.29 0.26 2.47
N TYR A 378 -24.17 0.12 3.78
CA TYR A 378 -24.21 1.22 4.74
C TYR A 378 -22.80 1.59 5.22
N TYR A 379 -22.59 2.87 5.45
CA TYR A 379 -21.32 3.44 5.88
C TYR A 379 -21.54 4.39 7.06
N SER A 380 -20.56 4.47 7.95
CA SER A 380 -20.56 5.37 9.10
C SER A 380 -19.30 6.22 9.11
N GLU A 381 -19.40 7.46 9.58
CA GLU A 381 -18.23 8.32 9.83
C GLU A 381 -17.46 7.90 11.08
N GLN A 382 -18.10 7.12 11.95
CA GLN A 382 -17.52 6.58 13.18
C GLN A 382 -17.51 5.05 13.14
N GLN A 383 -16.52 4.42 13.78
CA GLN A 383 -16.51 2.98 13.90
C GLN A 383 -17.65 2.53 14.81
N ILE A 384 -18.60 1.76 14.27
CA ILE A 384 -19.70 1.14 15.01
C ILE A 384 -19.30 -0.30 15.28
N LEU A 385 -19.20 -0.69 16.55
CA LEU A 385 -18.97 -2.06 16.97
C LEU A 385 -20.31 -2.64 17.43
N ILE A 386 -20.76 -3.69 16.74
CA ILE A 386 -21.94 -4.45 17.14
C ILE A 386 -21.43 -5.63 17.96
N GLU A 387 -21.44 -5.51 19.30
CA GLU A 387 -21.13 -6.63 20.19
C GLU A 387 -22.33 -7.60 20.22
N LYS A 388 -22.10 -8.90 19.98
CA LYS A 388 -23.14 -9.93 20.23
C LYS A 388 -23.53 -9.87 21.72
N PRO A 389 -24.82 -10.01 22.08
CA PRO A 389 -25.21 -10.17 23.48
C PRO A 389 -24.41 -11.32 24.08
N ARG A 390 -23.71 -11.05 25.18
CA ARG A 390 -22.99 -12.10 25.92
C ARG A 390 -24.04 -13.07 26.45
N GLU A 391 -24.00 -14.32 26.02
CA GLU A 391 -24.87 -15.34 26.56
C GLU A 391 -24.72 -15.38 28.10
N PRO A 392 -25.82 -15.47 28.85
CA PRO A 392 -25.74 -15.58 30.30
C PRO A 392 -25.01 -16.90 30.60
N VAL A 393 -23.81 -16.78 31.15
CA VAL A 393 -23.08 -17.90 31.73
C VAL A 393 -23.94 -18.48 32.84
N THR A 394 -24.63 -19.59 32.55
CA THR A 394 -25.25 -20.43 33.58
C THR A 394 -24.12 -21.11 34.34
N GLY A 395 -23.75 -20.52 35.47
CA GLY A 395 -22.62 -20.97 36.27
C GLY A 395 -22.91 -22.24 37.08
N GLU A 396 -21.84 -22.91 37.45
CA GLU A 396 -21.69 -23.59 38.75
C GLU A 396 -20.19 -23.61 39.09
N ASP A 397 -19.74 -22.55 39.77
CA ASP A 397 -18.84 -22.61 40.93
C ASP A 397 -18.33 -21.20 41.24
N ASP A 398 -18.92 -20.55 42.24
CA ASP A 398 -18.14 -19.64 43.06
C ASP A 398 -18.76 -19.49 44.45
N THR A 399 -18.10 -20.11 45.41
CA THR A 399 -18.36 -19.93 46.84
C THR A 399 -17.97 -18.51 47.26
N ALA A 400 -18.98 -17.72 47.61
CA ALA A 400 -19.01 -16.68 48.64
C ALA A 400 -17.74 -15.83 48.86
N ARG A 401 -17.83 -14.55 48.48
CA ARG A 401 -17.37 -13.44 49.34
C ARG A 401 -18.15 -12.15 49.09
N ASP A 402 -18.85 -11.73 50.14
CA ASP A 402 -19.68 -10.53 50.24
C ASP A 402 -18.89 -9.21 50.07
N GLY A 403 -19.56 -8.22 49.46
CA GLY A 403 -19.12 -6.83 49.38
C GLY A 403 -20.02 -5.99 48.48
N GLU A 404 -21.18 -5.59 49.01
CA GLU A 404 -22.22 -4.72 48.41
C GLU A 404 -21.71 -3.48 47.64
N ALA A 405 -22.17 -3.34 46.38
CA ALA A 405 -22.53 -2.05 45.77
C ALA A 405 -23.44 -2.24 44.53
N GLY A 406 -24.70 -1.81 44.67
CA GLY A 406 -25.67 -1.41 43.62
C GLY A 406 -25.71 -2.17 42.28
N ARG A 407 -26.58 -3.19 42.17
CA ARG A 407 -27.06 -3.69 40.87
C ARG A 407 -28.14 -2.75 40.33
N GLU A 408 -27.78 -1.90 39.37
CA GLU A 408 -28.74 -1.39 38.39
C GLU A 408 -28.91 -2.45 37.30
N GLU A 409 -30.14 -2.89 37.07
CA GLU A 409 -30.53 -3.74 35.95
C GLU A 409 -30.22 -3.01 34.64
N SER A 410 -29.22 -3.50 33.88
CA SER A 410 -28.98 -3.03 32.52
C SER A 410 -29.99 -3.68 31.57
N PRO A 411 -30.67 -2.91 30.68
CA PRO A 411 -31.54 -3.50 29.69
C PRO A 411 -30.71 -4.21 28.61
N THR A 412 -31.32 -5.28 28.10
CA THR A 412 -30.92 -6.10 26.95
C THR A 412 -30.48 -5.26 25.74
N GLY A 413 -29.29 -5.59 25.18
CA GLY A 413 -28.89 -5.26 23.80
C GLY A 413 -28.62 -3.79 23.49
N GLY A 414 -27.64 -3.15 24.15
CA GLY A 414 -27.23 -1.78 23.82
C GLY A 414 -26.07 -1.73 22.81
N PHE A 415 -26.27 -1.04 21.68
CA PHE A 415 -25.18 -0.69 20.76
C PHE A 415 -24.20 0.28 21.43
N ARG A 416 -22.89 0.00 21.35
CA ARG A 416 -21.85 0.91 21.85
C ARG A 416 -21.23 1.70 20.70
N VAL A 417 -21.53 2.99 20.66
CA VAL A 417 -20.68 3.96 19.95
C VAL A 417 -19.44 4.16 20.81
N ALA A 418 -18.30 3.63 20.38
CA ALA A 418 -17.07 3.70 21.15
C ALA A 418 -16.58 5.16 21.20
N ASP A 419 -16.74 5.81 22.35
CA ASP A 419 -15.92 6.99 22.70
C ASP A 419 -14.47 6.52 22.91
N ARG A 420 -13.50 7.38 22.62
CA ARG A 420 -12.05 7.09 22.65
C ARG A 420 -11.59 6.66 24.05
N GLY A 421 -11.80 5.39 24.38
CA GLY A 421 -11.36 4.71 25.57
C GLY A 421 -10.74 3.38 25.17
N SER A 422 -9.44 3.26 25.35
CA SER A 422 -8.59 2.16 24.90
C SER A 422 -9.01 0.79 25.46
N ALA A 423 -9.70 -0.02 24.65
CA ALA A 423 -9.54 -1.47 24.70
C ALA A 423 -8.43 -1.85 23.71
N GLN A 424 -7.42 -2.60 24.16
CA GLN A 424 -6.37 -3.08 23.27
C GLN A 424 -7.00 -4.03 22.24
N PRO A 425 -6.81 -3.81 20.92
CA PRO A 425 -7.30 -4.74 19.92
C PRO A 425 -6.59 -6.09 20.10
N ASP A 426 -7.31 -7.20 19.94
CA ASP A 426 -6.68 -8.51 19.79
C ASP A 426 -5.67 -8.45 18.64
N ARG A 427 -4.38 -8.54 18.99
CA ARG A 427 -3.29 -8.42 18.02
C ARG A 427 -2.88 -9.82 17.58
N ARG A 428 -2.80 -10.02 16.27
CA ARG A 428 -2.35 -11.29 15.67
C ARG A 428 -0.95 -11.67 16.18
N PRO A 429 -0.69 -12.95 16.46
CA PRO A 429 0.54 -13.41 17.11
C PRO A 429 1.81 -13.10 16.30
N GLU A 430 1.71 -13.01 14.96
CA GLU A 430 2.81 -12.66 14.06
C GLU A 430 3.21 -11.18 14.11
N ALA A 431 2.29 -10.28 14.44
CA ALA A 431 2.52 -8.82 14.44
C ALA A 431 3.06 -8.30 15.79
N VAL A 432 3.32 -9.20 16.73
CA VAL A 432 3.60 -8.89 18.13
C VAL A 432 5.01 -9.37 18.50
N ALA A 433 5.76 -8.51 19.18
CA ALA A 433 7.05 -8.82 19.77
C ALA A 433 6.87 -9.54 21.12
N PRO A 434 7.90 -10.24 21.63
CA PRO A 434 7.89 -10.80 22.98
C PRO A 434 7.43 -9.77 24.03
N GLY A 435 6.50 -10.16 24.89
CA GLY A 435 5.86 -9.26 25.85
C GLY A 435 4.65 -8.46 25.33
N GLY A 436 4.02 -8.85 24.22
CA GLY A 436 2.68 -8.38 23.82
C GLY A 436 2.63 -7.03 23.09
N LYS A 437 3.79 -6.39 22.85
CA LYS A 437 3.88 -5.09 22.18
C LYS A 437 3.98 -5.27 20.66
N PRO A 438 3.35 -4.38 19.86
CA PRO A 438 3.40 -4.52 18.40
C PRO A 438 4.83 -4.26 17.90
N LEU A 439 5.24 -5.00 16.87
CA LEU A 439 6.47 -4.68 16.13
C LEU A 439 6.27 -3.36 15.37
N SER A 440 7.36 -2.63 15.11
CA SER A 440 7.26 -1.48 14.19
C SER A 440 6.96 -2.01 12.79
N GLY A 441 6.13 -1.31 12.01
CA GLY A 441 5.74 -1.75 10.66
C GLY A 441 6.96 -2.03 9.78
N ARG A 442 7.95 -1.13 9.81
CA ARG A 442 9.22 -1.32 9.12
C ARG A 442 9.96 -2.60 9.55
N LEU A 443 10.06 -2.88 10.85
CA LEU A 443 10.72 -4.10 11.32
C LEU A 443 9.96 -5.36 10.89
N TYR A 444 8.62 -5.33 10.96
CA TYR A 444 7.80 -6.44 10.49
C TYR A 444 8.00 -6.70 9.00
N ASP A 445 8.01 -5.64 8.18
CA ASP A 445 8.22 -5.74 6.73
C ASP A 445 9.58 -6.35 6.38
N GLU A 446 10.65 -5.92 7.06
CA GLU A 446 11.99 -6.49 6.86
C GLU A 446 12.05 -7.97 7.26
N LEU A 447 11.42 -8.36 8.37
CA LEU A 447 11.34 -9.77 8.79
C LEU A 447 10.47 -10.61 7.83
N ALA A 448 9.38 -10.06 7.30
CA ALA A 448 8.54 -10.74 6.32
C ALA A 448 9.29 -11.01 5.01
N ILE A 449 10.10 -10.05 4.54
CA ILE A 449 10.98 -10.24 3.38
C ILE A 449 11.97 -11.37 3.65
N GLN A 450 12.66 -11.33 4.79
CA GLN A 450 13.65 -12.34 5.15
C GLN A 450 13.04 -13.74 5.31
N ARG A 451 11.84 -13.86 5.90
CA ARG A 451 11.09 -15.12 5.99
C ARG A 451 10.75 -15.68 4.61
N ARG A 452 10.29 -14.82 3.68
CA ARG A 452 10.01 -15.25 2.30
C ARG A 452 11.28 -15.69 1.58
N ASP A 453 12.40 -14.99 1.75
CA ASP A 453 13.68 -15.36 1.12
C ASP A 453 14.13 -16.77 1.57
N ILE A 454 13.88 -17.13 2.83
CA ILE A 454 14.15 -18.48 3.35
C ILE A 454 13.27 -19.52 2.64
N LEU A 455 11.97 -19.27 2.52
CA LEU A 455 11.05 -20.17 1.81
C LEU A 455 11.46 -20.35 0.34
N ALA A 456 11.77 -19.25 -0.34
CA ALA A 456 12.26 -19.25 -1.72
C ALA A 456 13.54 -20.08 -1.85
N SER A 457 14.48 -19.93 -0.93
CA SER A 457 15.74 -20.69 -0.92
C SER A 457 15.51 -22.20 -0.76
N CYS A 458 14.59 -22.60 0.10
CA CYS A 458 14.24 -24.02 0.28
C CYS A 458 13.50 -24.59 -0.93
N LEU A 459 12.65 -23.79 -1.60
CA LEU A 459 11.89 -24.22 -2.76
C LEU A 459 12.77 -24.50 -4.00
N LEU A 460 13.90 -23.81 -4.13
CA LEU A 460 14.86 -24.04 -5.22
C LEU A 460 15.34 -25.50 -5.31
N ALA A 461 15.43 -26.19 -4.17
CA ALA A 461 15.89 -27.57 -4.10
C ALA A 461 14.81 -28.60 -4.52
N GLN A 462 13.57 -28.16 -4.79
CA GLN A 462 12.44 -29.02 -5.12
C GLN A 462 11.70 -28.55 -6.38
N PRO A 463 12.29 -28.71 -7.59
CA PRO A 463 11.67 -28.25 -8.84
C PRO A 463 10.30 -28.87 -9.14
N ALA A 464 10.06 -30.11 -8.71
CA ALA A 464 8.77 -30.77 -8.86
C ALA A 464 7.67 -30.07 -8.04
N LEU A 465 7.96 -29.73 -6.78
CA LEU A 465 7.01 -29.00 -5.92
C LEU A 465 6.77 -27.57 -6.45
N ALA A 466 7.80 -26.93 -7.02
CA ALA A 466 7.66 -25.63 -7.67
C ALA A 466 6.74 -25.69 -8.90
N LEU A 467 6.83 -26.76 -9.70
CA LEU A 467 5.93 -27.03 -10.82
C LEU A 467 4.49 -27.26 -10.32
N ASP A 468 4.30 -28.10 -9.30
CA ASP A 468 2.99 -28.37 -8.71
C ASP A 468 2.33 -27.08 -8.20
N PHE A 469 3.08 -26.24 -7.49
CA PHE A 469 2.61 -24.94 -7.02
C PHE A 469 2.21 -24.02 -8.18
N ALA A 470 3.04 -23.91 -9.22
CA ALA A 470 2.75 -23.09 -10.39
C ALA A 470 1.49 -23.57 -11.13
N LEU A 471 1.34 -24.89 -11.32
CA LEU A 471 0.16 -25.47 -11.96
C LEU A 471 -1.09 -25.29 -11.12
N PHE A 472 -1.02 -25.55 -9.81
CA PHE A 472 -2.13 -25.36 -8.88
C PHE A 472 -2.64 -23.92 -8.93
N VAL A 473 -1.76 -22.93 -8.80
CA VAL A 473 -2.14 -21.52 -8.84
C VAL A 473 -2.75 -21.14 -10.19
N MET A 474 -2.20 -21.62 -11.32
CA MET A 474 -2.74 -21.37 -12.66
C MET A 474 -4.15 -21.94 -12.84
N ILE A 475 -4.36 -23.16 -12.36
CA ILE A 475 -5.61 -23.91 -12.53
C ILE A 475 -6.67 -23.38 -11.57
N ASP A 476 -6.35 -23.26 -10.28
CA ASP A 476 -7.29 -22.82 -9.24
C ASP A 476 -7.75 -21.38 -9.47
N ALA A 477 -6.84 -20.47 -9.84
CA ALA A 477 -7.21 -19.11 -10.21
C ALA A 477 -8.16 -19.07 -11.43
N ARG A 478 -8.10 -20.04 -12.34
CA ARG A 478 -8.98 -20.11 -13.52
C ARG A 478 -10.32 -20.79 -13.22
N MET A 479 -10.32 -21.83 -12.39
CA MET A 479 -11.50 -22.65 -12.11
C MET A 479 -12.38 -22.08 -11.00
N CYS A 480 -11.78 -21.40 -10.03
CA CYS A 480 -12.46 -20.89 -8.83
C CYS A 480 -12.71 -19.37 -8.88
N SER A 481 -12.46 -18.71 -10.02
CA SER A 481 -12.78 -17.29 -10.24
C SER A 481 -14.25 -17.08 -10.59
N SER A 482 -15.12 -17.23 -9.59
CA SER A 482 -16.50 -16.75 -9.66
C SER A 482 -16.54 -15.26 -9.27
N GLY A 483 -16.44 -14.38 -10.26
CA GLY A 483 -16.81 -12.96 -10.14
C GLY A 483 -15.68 -11.98 -9.80
N GLY A 484 -15.32 -11.16 -10.79
CA GLY A 484 -14.57 -9.91 -10.59
C GLY A 484 -13.06 -10.08 -10.46
N ALA A 485 -12.32 -9.28 -11.23
CA ALA A 485 -10.86 -9.19 -11.17
C ALA A 485 -10.40 -8.54 -9.86
N THR A 486 -10.55 -9.25 -8.73
CA THR A 486 -9.86 -8.90 -7.48
C THR A 486 -8.53 -9.63 -7.44
N ASP A 487 -7.48 -8.83 -7.50
CA ASP A 487 -6.06 -9.10 -7.23
C ASP A 487 -5.72 -10.54 -6.78
N SER A 488 -5.45 -11.43 -7.74
CA SER A 488 -5.09 -12.84 -7.48
C SER A 488 -3.82 -12.98 -6.63
N ALA A 489 -2.98 -11.93 -6.59
CA ALA A 489 -1.78 -11.83 -5.76
C ALA A 489 -2.08 -12.09 -4.28
N VAL A 490 -3.20 -11.54 -3.81
CA VAL A 490 -3.55 -11.49 -2.38
C VAL A 490 -4.07 -12.84 -1.87
N LYS A 491 -4.73 -13.65 -2.73
CA LYS A 491 -5.35 -14.92 -2.33
C LYS A 491 -4.34 -16.07 -2.21
N TYR A 492 -3.36 -16.14 -3.10
CA TYR A 492 -2.38 -17.24 -3.15
C TYR A 492 -0.95 -16.80 -2.80
N GLY A 493 -0.69 -15.50 -2.60
CA GLY A 493 0.66 -14.96 -2.43
C GLY A 493 1.48 -14.92 -3.73
N THR A 494 0.81 -15.02 -4.88
CA THR A 494 1.42 -15.06 -6.22
C THR A 494 0.41 -14.64 -7.30
N THR A 495 0.88 -13.97 -8.35
CA THR A 495 0.16 -13.84 -9.62
C THR A 495 0.93 -14.65 -10.63
N ILE A 496 0.31 -15.52 -11.41
CA ILE A 496 0.99 -16.05 -12.59
C ILE A 496 0.97 -14.97 -13.68
N ARG A 497 1.84 -14.00 -13.43
CA ARG A 497 2.51 -13.02 -14.27
C ARG A 497 3.91 -12.96 -13.65
N ALA A 498 4.91 -13.49 -14.33
CA ALA A 498 6.26 -13.70 -13.79
C ALA A 498 7.06 -12.39 -13.64
N MET A 499 6.58 -11.47 -12.81
CA MET A 499 7.31 -10.30 -12.33
C MET A 499 7.95 -10.64 -10.98
N GLY A 500 9.06 -9.99 -10.64
CA GLY A 500 9.62 -10.09 -9.29
C GLY A 500 8.66 -9.53 -8.23
N PRO A 501 8.86 -9.86 -6.95
CA PRO A 501 7.97 -9.44 -5.88
C PRO A 501 8.06 -7.92 -5.67
N GLN A 502 6.94 -7.30 -5.30
CA GLN A 502 6.93 -5.90 -4.90
C GLN A 502 7.37 -5.79 -3.43
N ASP A 503 8.68 -5.65 -3.23
CA ASP A 503 9.24 -5.59 -1.88
C ASP A 503 8.80 -4.31 -1.16
N PRO A 504 8.27 -4.41 0.08
CA PRO A 504 7.84 -3.24 0.87
C PRO A 504 9.00 -2.33 1.29
N MET A 505 10.25 -2.80 1.14
CA MET A 505 11.46 -2.02 1.36
C MET A 505 12.42 -2.16 0.19
N VAL A 506 12.90 -1.01 -0.29
CA VAL A 506 13.89 -0.90 -1.38
C VAL A 506 15.12 -0.19 -0.81
N GLY A 507 16.32 -0.74 -1.01
CA GLY A 507 17.58 -0.14 -0.54
C GLY A 507 18.47 -1.10 0.25
N ASP A 508 19.31 -0.55 1.13
CA ASP A 508 20.31 -1.29 1.91
C ASP A 508 19.63 -2.18 2.97
N MET A 509 19.57 -3.49 2.67
CA MET A 509 19.01 -4.53 3.53
C MET A 509 20.15 -5.36 4.11
N PRO A 510 20.08 -5.75 5.40
CA PRO A 510 21.08 -6.66 5.96
C PRO A 510 21.19 -7.93 5.14
N SER A 511 22.41 -8.28 4.72
CA SER A 511 22.66 -9.51 3.96
C SER A 511 22.25 -10.72 4.79
N SER A 512 21.40 -11.58 4.21
CA SER A 512 20.97 -12.83 4.82
C SER A 512 21.58 -14.02 4.09
N ARG A 513 21.75 -15.14 4.80
CA ARG A 513 22.22 -16.40 4.20
C ARG A 513 21.31 -16.83 3.03
N ALA A 514 20.01 -16.66 3.18
CA ALA A 514 19.02 -16.97 2.16
C ALA A 514 19.21 -16.12 0.89
N ARG A 515 19.41 -14.81 1.02
CA ARG A 515 19.65 -13.93 -0.15
C ARG A 515 20.94 -14.25 -0.88
N ALA A 516 22.01 -14.55 -0.14
CA ALA A 516 23.27 -14.98 -0.74
C ALA A 516 23.08 -16.29 -1.52
N TYR A 517 22.31 -17.23 -0.97
CA TYR A 517 21.99 -18.49 -1.64
C TYR A 517 21.15 -18.30 -2.91
N LEU A 518 20.14 -17.43 -2.89
CA LEU A 518 19.35 -17.09 -4.08
C LEU A 518 20.21 -16.47 -5.20
N ALA A 519 21.19 -15.63 -4.84
CA ALA A 519 22.13 -15.05 -5.79
C ALA A 519 23.08 -16.10 -6.38
N GLU A 520 23.64 -16.99 -5.55
CA GLU A 520 24.48 -18.09 -6.00
C GLU A 520 23.72 -19.07 -6.91
N ALA A 521 22.46 -19.37 -6.57
CA ALA A 521 21.61 -20.21 -7.39
C ALA A 521 21.36 -19.62 -8.78
N HIS A 522 21.18 -18.30 -8.89
CA HIS A 522 21.07 -17.61 -10.17
C HIS A 522 22.36 -17.72 -10.99
N ASP A 523 23.50 -17.47 -10.37
CA ASP A 523 24.81 -17.52 -11.04
C ASP A 523 25.17 -18.92 -11.56
N GLY A 524 24.55 -19.96 -10.98
CA GLY A 524 24.68 -21.36 -11.42
C GLY A 524 23.76 -21.77 -12.57
N LEU A 525 22.84 -20.91 -13.03
CA LEU A 525 21.92 -21.23 -14.13
C LEU A 525 22.57 -20.99 -15.49
N ASP A 526 22.29 -21.87 -16.47
CA ASP A 526 22.66 -21.62 -17.86
C ASP A 526 21.79 -20.51 -18.45
N ALA A 527 22.38 -19.33 -18.59
CA ALA A 527 21.76 -18.15 -19.18
C ALA A 527 22.27 -17.82 -20.60
N ALA A 528 23.07 -18.68 -21.23
CA ALA A 528 23.69 -18.39 -22.54
C ALA A 528 22.64 -18.14 -23.64
N TRP A 529 21.48 -18.78 -23.53
CA TRP A 529 20.33 -18.56 -24.42
C TRP A 529 19.81 -17.12 -24.42
N THR A 530 20.14 -16.29 -23.42
CA THR A 530 19.73 -14.88 -23.34
C THR A 530 20.62 -13.93 -24.16
N GLU A 531 21.76 -14.40 -24.66
CA GLU A 531 22.75 -13.58 -25.38
C GLU A 531 22.35 -13.27 -26.83
N HIS A 532 21.33 -13.96 -27.38
CA HIS A 532 20.83 -13.68 -28.72
C HIS A 532 20.04 -12.36 -28.78
N ASP A 533 20.29 -11.55 -29.81
CA ASP A 533 19.65 -10.23 -29.97
C ASP A 533 18.14 -10.32 -30.29
N SER A 534 17.69 -11.43 -30.89
CA SER A 534 16.30 -11.66 -31.30
C SER A 534 15.51 -12.45 -30.27
N GLU A 535 14.28 -12.05 -29.99
CA GLU A 535 13.34 -12.79 -29.13
C GLU A 535 13.07 -14.21 -29.64
N VAL A 536 13.04 -14.40 -30.97
CA VAL A 536 12.81 -15.71 -31.59
C VAL A 536 14.02 -16.63 -31.37
N ASP A 537 15.24 -16.10 -31.52
CA ASP A 537 16.46 -16.90 -31.37
C ASP A 537 16.71 -17.25 -29.90
N ARG A 538 16.37 -16.35 -28.96
CA ARG A 538 16.39 -16.65 -27.52
C ARG A 538 15.38 -17.75 -27.16
N PHE A 539 14.21 -17.75 -27.77
CA PHE A 539 13.21 -18.80 -27.57
C PHE A 539 13.69 -20.16 -28.10
N GLU A 540 14.28 -20.21 -29.29
CA GLU A 540 14.86 -21.44 -29.84
C GLU A 540 16.05 -21.93 -29.00
N GLY A 541 16.90 -21.02 -28.52
CA GLY A 541 17.99 -21.34 -27.58
C GLY A 541 17.48 -21.92 -26.25
N PHE A 542 16.42 -21.34 -25.68
CA PHE A 542 15.78 -21.87 -24.48
C PHE A 542 15.15 -23.26 -24.71
N ARG A 543 14.52 -23.48 -25.86
CA ARG A 543 13.95 -24.79 -26.23
C ARG A 543 15.02 -25.88 -26.30
N ALA A 544 16.24 -25.52 -26.68
CA ALA A 544 17.37 -26.44 -26.81
C ALA A 544 18.00 -26.85 -25.46
N LEU A 545 17.68 -26.18 -24.35
CA LEU A 545 18.11 -26.60 -23.01
C LEU A 545 17.58 -28.00 -22.68
N ASP A 546 18.32 -28.75 -21.85
CA ASP A 546 17.84 -30.01 -21.29
C ASP A 546 16.74 -29.78 -20.24
N ASP A 547 16.03 -30.86 -19.89
CA ASP A 547 14.87 -30.78 -19.01
C ASP A 547 15.25 -30.43 -17.56
N ASP A 548 16.43 -30.82 -17.09
CA ASP A 548 16.92 -30.46 -15.74
C ASP A 548 17.23 -28.96 -15.67
N SER A 549 17.89 -28.42 -16.71
CA SER A 549 18.14 -26.97 -16.84
C SER A 549 16.83 -26.16 -16.87
N LYS A 550 15.82 -26.63 -17.62
CA LYS A 550 14.49 -25.99 -17.66
C LYS A 550 13.77 -26.08 -16.31
N ALA A 551 13.86 -27.22 -15.62
CA ALA A 551 13.27 -27.40 -14.29
C ALA A 551 13.91 -26.47 -13.24
N ASN A 552 15.23 -26.27 -13.30
CA ASN A 552 15.94 -25.33 -12.43
C ASN A 552 15.53 -23.88 -12.69
N TRP A 553 15.38 -23.49 -13.96
CA TRP A 553 14.84 -22.17 -14.33
C TRP A 553 13.41 -21.97 -13.83
N LEU A 554 12.56 -23.00 -13.94
CA LEU A 554 11.20 -22.96 -13.41
C LEU A 554 11.20 -22.78 -11.89
N ALA A 555 11.97 -23.59 -11.16
CA ALA A 555 12.09 -23.50 -9.71
C ALA A 555 12.56 -22.11 -9.26
N TYR A 556 13.54 -21.54 -9.97
CA TYR A 556 14.06 -20.21 -9.70
C TYR A 556 13.01 -19.10 -9.90
N ILE A 557 12.30 -19.11 -11.03
CA ILE A 557 11.27 -18.10 -11.32
C ILE A 557 10.08 -18.22 -10.35
N VAL A 558 9.67 -19.45 -10.00
CA VAL A 558 8.61 -19.67 -9.02
C VAL A 558 9.03 -19.19 -7.63
N ALA A 559 10.26 -19.50 -7.19
CA ALA A 559 10.78 -19.06 -5.89
C ALA A 559 10.84 -17.52 -5.79
N LEU A 560 11.23 -16.84 -6.87
CA LEU A 560 11.24 -15.37 -6.91
C LEU A 560 9.86 -14.74 -7.03
N SER A 561 8.82 -15.50 -7.41
CA SER A 561 7.46 -14.97 -7.50
C SER A 561 6.75 -14.82 -6.14
N LEU A 562 7.30 -15.40 -5.08
CA LEU A 562 6.68 -15.40 -3.74
C LEU A 562 6.70 -14.01 -3.12
N GLU A 563 5.54 -13.54 -2.68
CA GLU A 563 5.40 -12.27 -1.96
C GLU A 563 5.69 -12.39 -0.46
N ALA A 564 6.20 -11.32 0.16
CA ALA A 564 6.50 -11.34 1.59
C ALA A 564 5.24 -11.40 2.47
N LYS A 565 4.19 -10.68 2.06
CA LYS A 565 2.92 -10.52 2.79
C LYS A 565 1.81 -10.02 1.84
N PRO A 566 0.52 -10.22 2.15
CA PRO A 566 -0.58 -9.78 1.29
C PRO A 566 -0.79 -8.26 1.40
N GLY A 567 -0.31 -7.52 0.40
CA GLY A 567 -0.46 -6.06 0.31
C GLY A 567 0.11 -5.33 1.55
N PRO A 568 -0.54 -4.25 2.04
CA PRO A 568 -0.05 -3.49 3.19
C PRO A 568 -0.33 -4.15 4.56
N SER A 569 -0.96 -5.34 4.58
CA SER A 569 -1.34 -6.04 5.80
C SER A 569 -0.12 -6.52 6.62
N ASN A 570 -0.27 -6.66 7.94
CA ASN A 570 0.71 -7.36 8.80
C ASN A 570 0.25 -8.80 9.08
N ALA A 571 -0.13 -9.49 8.01
CA ALA A 571 -0.57 -10.88 8.02
C ALA A 571 0.42 -11.77 7.27
N GLN A 572 0.53 -13.03 7.70
CA GLN A 572 1.22 -14.05 6.91
C GLN A 572 0.32 -14.59 5.79
N VAL A 573 0.93 -15.19 4.77
CA VAL A 573 0.23 -15.90 3.69
C VAL A 573 0.06 -17.36 4.11
N PRO A 574 -1.17 -17.87 4.30
CA PRO A 574 -1.38 -19.24 4.78
C PRO A 574 -0.74 -20.31 3.88
N LEU A 575 -0.81 -20.13 2.57
CA LEU A 575 -0.22 -21.07 1.61
C LEU A 575 1.31 -21.15 1.73
N HIS A 576 1.99 -20.04 2.05
CA HIS A 576 3.43 -20.05 2.32
C HIS A 576 3.74 -20.84 3.59
N ASN A 577 2.88 -20.75 4.61
CA ASN A 577 3.04 -21.52 5.84
C ASN A 577 2.91 -23.02 5.55
N ARG A 578 1.94 -23.41 4.74
CA ARG A 578 1.76 -24.81 4.34
C ARG A 578 2.93 -25.36 3.52
N ILE A 579 3.43 -24.61 2.55
CA ILE A 579 4.60 -25.03 1.75
C ILE A 579 5.84 -25.16 2.64
N ALA A 580 6.03 -24.24 3.59
CA ALA A 580 7.12 -24.33 4.54
C ALA A 580 7.03 -25.58 5.43
N THR A 581 5.82 -26.00 5.82
CA THR A 581 5.59 -27.26 6.53
C THR A 581 5.96 -28.46 5.67
N ILE A 582 5.55 -28.49 4.40
CA ILE A 582 5.87 -29.57 3.45
C ILE A 582 7.39 -29.68 3.24
N LEU A 583 8.08 -28.55 3.15
CA LEU A 583 9.53 -28.47 2.98
C LEU A 583 10.31 -28.67 4.29
N GLU A 584 9.63 -28.82 5.43
CA GLU A 584 10.23 -28.92 6.77
C GLU A 584 11.26 -27.81 7.04
N VAL A 585 10.91 -26.56 6.73
CA VAL A 585 11.85 -25.43 6.73
C VAL A 585 12.36 -25.12 8.15
N ASP A 586 13.65 -25.36 8.39
CA ASP A 586 14.35 -24.90 9.59
C ASP A 586 14.74 -23.42 9.50
N VAL A 587 13.81 -22.53 9.87
CA VAL A 587 14.04 -21.07 9.90
C VAL A 587 15.26 -20.68 10.73
N ALA A 588 15.47 -21.39 11.84
CA ALA A 588 16.56 -21.15 12.76
C ALA A 588 17.93 -21.42 12.11
N GLY A 589 18.05 -22.43 11.24
CA GLY A 589 19.26 -22.69 10.46
C GLY A 589 19.64 -21.59 9.44
N TRP A 590 18.66 -20.79 9.01
CA TRP A 590 18.85 -19.73 8.01
C TRP A 590 18.96 -18.32 8.62
N TRP A 591 18.33 -18.08 9.76
CA TRP A 591 18.23 -16.74 10.36
C TRP A 591 18.42 -16.76 11.88
N ARG A 592 19.17 -15.76 12.38
CA ARG A 592 19.42 -15.54 13.81
C ARG A 592 19.23 -14.08 14.19
N PRO A 593 18.70 -13.78 15.39
CA PRO A 593 18.60 -12.42 15.86
C PRO A 593 19.99 -11.87 16.22
N THR A 594 20.31 -10.70 15.70
CA THR A 594 21.52 -9.93 15.97
C THR A 594 21.16 -8.55 16.52
N SER A 595 22.15 -7.80 17.01
CA SER A 595 21.95 -6.41 17.42
C SER A 595 21.36 -5.58 16.29
N GLU A 596 21.93 -5.71 15.09
CA GLU A 596 21.56 -4.95 13.89
C GLU A 596 20.18 -5.31 13.34
N ASN A 597 19.82 -6.59 13.28
CA ASN A 597 18.59 -7.03 12.61
C ASN A 597 17.35 -7.06 13.53
N PHE A 598 17.52 -7.14 14.86
CA PHE A 598 16.39 -7.30 15.79
C PHE A 598 16.57 -6.56 17.11
N PHE A 599 17.62 -6.83 17.90
CA PHE A 599 17.66 -6.39 19.31
C PHE A 599 17.75 -4.86 19.47
N ASP A 600 18.45 -4.13 18.59
CA ASP A 600 18.50 -2.67 18.66
C ASP A 600 17.17 -2.01 18.25
N ARG A 601 16.33 -2.75 17.52
CA ARG A 601 15.08 -2.27 16.93
C ARG A 601 13.86 -2.49 17.80
N VAL A 602 14.00 -3.26 18.88
CA VAL A 602 12.95 -3.48 19.89
C VAL A 602 13.23 -2.71 21.17
N ASN A 603 12.21 -2.55 22.03
CA ASN A 603 12.38 -1.85 23.30
C ASN A 603 13.04 -2.76 24.36
N LYS A 604 13.73 -2.16 25.34
CA LYS A 604 14.42 -2.90 26.42
C LYS A 604 13.48 -3.88 27.17
N GLY A 605 12.21 -3.51 27.35
CA GLY A 605 11.22 -4.36 28.02
C GLY A 605 10.94 -5.66 27.25
N THR A 606 10.79 -5.58 25.92
CA THR A 606 10.63 -6.74 25.03
C THR A 606 11.83 -7.69 25.09
N ILE A 607 13.05 -7.15 25.16
CA ILE A 607 14.27 -7.98 25.30
C ILE A 607 14.29 -8.69 26.66
N LEU A 608 13.87 -8.02 27.73
CA LEU A 608 13.79 -8.63 29.06
C LEU A 608 12.69 -9.70 29.14
N SER A 609 11.53 -9.48 28.51
CA SER A 609 10.49 -10.52 28.38
C SER A 609 11.03 -11.73 27.63
N LEU A 610 11.75 -11.52 26.52
CA LEU A 610 12.39 -12.61 25.79
C LEU A 610 13.41 -13.39 26.64
N LEU A 611 14.27 -12.69 27.38
CA LEU A 611 15.23 -13.35 28.29
C LEU A 611 14.55 -14.12 29.42
N HIS A 612 13.39 -13.64 29.87
CA HIS A 612 12.55 -14.35 30.83
C HIS A 612 11.99 -15.64 30.22
N ASP A 613 11.50 -15.59 28.98
CA ASP A 613 10.94 -16.75 28.30
C ASP A 613 12.01 -17.82 27.99
N VAL A 614 13.25 -17.41 27.68
CA VAL A 614 14.34 -18.33 27.29
C VAL A 614 15.15 -18.86 28.47
N GLY A 615 15.35 -18.07 29.52
CA GLY A 615 16.22 -18.44 30.66
C GLY A 615 15.69 -18.02 32.03
N GLY A 616 14.41 -17.65 32.13
CA GLY A 616 13.73 -17.39 33.39
C GLY A 616 14.12 -16.06 34.08
N PRO A 617 13.61 -15.87 35.31
CA PRO A 617 13.81 -14.63 36.06
C PRO A 617 15.29 -14.39 36.45
N ALA A 618 16.08 -15.45 36.63
CA ALA A 618 17.50 -15.35 36.95
C ALA A 618 18.32 -14.73 35.81
N LEU A 619 18.08 -15.15 34.55
CA LEU A 619 18.74 -14.57 33.38
C LEU A 619 18.30 -13.12 33.14
N THR A 620 17.02 -12.83 33.37
CA THR A 620 16.44 -11.48 33.26
C THR A 620 17.07 -10.52 34.27
N ALA A 621 17.21 -10.94 35.54
CA ALA A 621 17.80 -10.11 36.60
C ALA A 621 19.26 -9.73 36.31
N ARG A 622 20.04 -10.63 35.69
CA ARG A 622 21.44 -10.37 35.29
C ARG A 622 21.57 -9.28 34.22
N HIS A 623 20.54 -9.10 33.39
CA HIS A 623 20.54 -8.16 32.28
C HIS A 623 19.70 -6.89 32.56
N ALA A 624 18.85 -6.89 33.58
CA ALA A 624 17.94 -5.78 33.89
C ALA A 624 18.66 -4.45 34.18
N SER A 625 19.84 -4.49 34.81
CA SER A 625 20.64 -3.31 35.19
C SER A 625 21.51 -2.73 34.05
N LEU A 626 21.70 -3.49 32.96
CA LEU A 626 22.57 -3.10 31.84
C LEU A 626 21.90 -2.06 30.93
N LYS A 627 22.71 -1.32 30.14
CA LYS A 627 22.20 -0.39 29.13
C LYS A 627 21.65 -1.15 27.91
N LYS A 628 20.76 -0.53 27.13
CA LYS A 628 20.11 -1.19 25.98
C LYS A 628 21.12 -1.78 24.99
N THR A 629 22.17 -1.04 24.64
CA THR A 629 23.23 -1.48 23.72
C THR A 629 24.01 -2.67 24.27
N GLU A 630 24.34 -2.65 25.57
CA GLU A 630 25.04 -3.75 26.25
C GLU A 630 24.17 -5.02 26.34
N ILE A 631 22.86 -4.87 26.58
CA ILE A 631 21.92 -6.01 26.56
C ILE A 631 21.82 -6.58 25.14
N SER A 632 21.74 -5.73 24.12
CA SER A 632 21.65 -6.10 22.71
C SER A 632 22.84 -6.97 22.27
N GLU A 633 24.07 -6.51 22.54
CA GLU A 633 25.30 -7.26 22.26
C GLU A 633 25.39 -8.57 23.04
N SER A 634 24.96 -8.58 24.31
CA SER A 634 24.92 -9.80 25.13
C SER A 634 23.91 -10.82 24.56
N CYS A 635 22.74 -10.35 24.13
CA CYS A 635 21.73 -11.19 23.49
C CYS A 635 22.25 -11.76 22.16
N GLN A 636 22.90 -10.96 21.32
CA GLN A 636 23.50 -11.48 20.08
C GLN A 636 24.45 -12.66 20.36
N LYS A 637 25.34 -12.56 21.36
CA LYS A 637 26.25 -13.65 21.74
C LYS A 637 25.52 -14.87 22.31
N LEU A 638 24.45 -14.65 23.08
CA LEU A 638 23.63 -15.72 23.64
C LEU A 638 22.91 -16.52 22.54
N PHE A 639 22.23 -15.82 21.63
CA PHE A 639 21.47 -16.44 20.53
C PHE A 639 22.37 -16.94 19.38
N ALA A 640 23.65 -16.53 19.33
CA ALA A 640 24.70 -17.16 18.52
C ALA A 640 25.29 -18.42 19.18
N GLY A 641 24.94 -18.73 20.44
CA GLY A 641 25.47 -19.89 21.17
C GLY A 641 26.90 -19.72 21.69
N GLU A 642 27.43 -18.50 21.70
CA GLU A 642 28.78 -18.13 22.16
C GLU A 642 28.83 -17.90 23.68
N SER A 643 27.67 -17.70 24.32
CA SER A 643 27.58 -17.48 25.77
C SER A 643 27.66 -18.79 26.57
N ILE A 644 28.32 -18.73 27.73
CA ILE A 644 28.39 -19.84 28.68
C ILE A 644 27.17 -19.76 29.61
N VAL A 645 26.15 -20.57 29.29
CA VAL A 645 24.88 -20.70 30.03
C VAL A 645 24.51 -22.18 30.18
N GLU A 646 23.47 -22.45 30.96
CA GLU A 646 22.90 -23.79 31.10
C GLU A 646 22.55 -24.40 29.72
N PRO A 647 22.74 -25.72 29.51
CA PRO A 647 22.54 -26.35 28.21
C PRO A 647 21.11 -26.20 27.68
N GLU A 648 20.11 -26.20 28.56
CA GLU A 648 18.70 -26.00 28.22
C GLU A 648 18.45 -24.58 27.69
N VAL A 649 19.01 -23.57 28.36
CA VAL A 649 18.93 -22.15 27.94
C VAL A 649 19.65 -21.94 26.61
N LYS A 650 20.79 -22.61 26.40
CA LYS A 650 21.53 -22.57 25.13
C LYS A 650 20.72 -23.18 23.99
N GLN A 651 20.08 -24.33 24.21
CA GLN A 651 19.23 -24.96 23.20
C GLN A 651 17.99 -24.11 22.90
N ALA A 652 17.33 -23.57 23.92
CA ALA A 652 16.19 -22.67 23.74
C ALA A 652 16.57 -21.41 22.94
N ALA A 653 17.72 -20.79 23.23
CA ALA A 653 18.23 -19.64 22.48
C ALA A 653 18.57 -19.98 21.02
N LEU A 654 19.14 -21.16 20.76
CA LEU A 654 19.43 -21.65 19.41
C LEU A 654 18.18 -22.10 18.63
N ALA A 655 17.09 -22.44 19.30
CA ALA A 655 15.82 -22.75 18.63
C ALA A 655 14.96 -21.50 18.39
N TRP A 656 15.25 -20.41 19.10
CA TRP A 656 14.35 -19.26 19.13
C TRP A 656 14.44 -18.39 17.86
N VAL A 657 13.27 -18.09 17.31
CA VAL A 657 13.01 -17.06 16.31
C VAL A 657 11.70 -16.33 16.66
N PRO A 658 11.54 -15.04 16.32
CA PRO A 658 10.31 -14.29 16.57
C PRO A 658 9.16 -14.82 15.73
N ASN A 659 7.91 -14.67 16.20
CA ASN A 659 6.72 -15.17 15.49
C ASN A 659 6.59 -14.63 14.06
N ALA A 660 7.02 -13.39 13.81
CA ALA A 660 7.07 -12.82 12.46
C ALA A 660 7.95 -13.61 11.47
N MET A 661 8.94 -14.36 11.96
CA MET A 661 9.83 -15.21 11.17
C MET A 661 9.36 -16.67 11.10
N ARG A 662 8.45 -17.10 11.98
CA ARG A 662 7.91 -18.47 11.97
C ARG A 662 6.87 -18.61 10.86
N PHE A 663 6.75 -19.81 10.31
CA PHE A 663 5.61 -20.19 9.49
C PHE A 663 4.53 -20.77 10.41
N LEU A 664 3.46 -20.01 10.63
CA LEU A 664 2.36 -20.42 11.51
C LEU A 664 1.34 -21.20 10.68
N ASP A 665 1.56 -22.49 10.52
CA ASP A 665 0.59 -23.39 9.87
C ASP A 665 -0.41 -23.85 10.93
N ASP A 666 -1.65 -23.33 10.85
CA ASP A 666 -2.76 -23.78 11.69
C ASP A 666 -3.28 -25.14 11.19
N ALA A 667 -2.42 -26.16 11.15
CA ALA A 667 -2.77 -27.49 10.63
C ALA A 667 -3.83 -28.23 11.47
N ASN A 668 -4.32 -27.64 12.57
CA ASN A 668 -5.46 -28.10 13.36
C ASN A 668 -6.67 -27.14 13.31
N ALA A 669 -6.62 -26.06 12.51
CA ALA A 669 -7.84 -25.39 12.12
C ALA A 669 -8.41 -26.18 10.94
N THR A 670 -9.42 -27.00 11.22
CA THR A 670 -10.41 -27.34 10.20
C THR A 670 -10.70 -26.08 9.40
N VAL A 671 -10.63 -26.19 8.07
CA VAL A 671 -11.13 -25.15 7.19
C VAL A 671 -12.61 -25.02 7.51
N ILE A 672 -12.94 -24.08 8.39
CA ILE A 672 -14.26 -23.51 8.47
C ILE A 672 -14.34 -22.64 7.22
N ASP A 673 -15.00 -23.17 6.20
CA ASP A 673 -15.62 -22.34 5.17
C ASP A 673 -16.36 -21.21 5.91
N PRO A 674 -16.37 -19.93 5.49
CA PRO A 674 -17.09 -18.87 6.21
C PRO A 674 -18.62 -19.06 6.27
N ALA A 675 -19.10 -20.27 6.03
CA ALA A 675 -20.47 -20.74 6.11
C ALA A 675 -20.51 -22.15 6.76
N ASP A 676 -20.00 -22.34 7.98
CA ASP A 676 -20.58 -23.31 8.92
C ASP A 676 -20.15 -23.04 10.38
N ASP A 677 -21.13 -22.82 11.25
CA ASP A 677 -20.98 -22.66 12.70
C ASP A 677 -21.46 -23.97 13.38
N GLY A 678 -20.58 -24.67 14.11
CA GLY A 678 -20.89 -25.75 15.07
C GLY A 678 -21.07 -27.15 14.46
N ASP A 679 -20.59 -28.27 14.99
CA ASP A 679 -20.24 -28.64 16.36
C ASP A 679 -19.14 -29.72 16.35
N ALA A 680 -18.17 -29.62 17.27
CA ALA A 680 -17.27 -30.72 17.59
C ALA A 680 -17.76 -31.40 18.88
N GLU A 681 -18.37 -32.59 18.75
CA GLU A 681 -18.61 -33.47 19.89
C GLU A 681 -17.33 -34.23 20.29
N ASP A 682 -17.06 -34.16 21.59
CA ASP A 682 -16.05 -34.88 22.37
C ASP A 682 -16.35 -36.39 22.40
N PRO A 683 -15.32 -37.27 22.36
CA PRO A 683 -15.49 -38.57 22.99
C PRO A 683 -14.32 -38.90 23.91
N SER A 684 -14.54 -38.69 25.20
CA SER A 684 -14.12 -39.65 26.23
C SER A 684 -15.36 -40.32 26.82
N ASN A 685 -15.56 -41.62 26.56
CA ASN A 685 -15.46 -42.67 27.59
C ASN A 685 -15.97 -44.06 27.12
N ASP A 686 -15.14 -45.08 27.41
CA ASP A 686 -15.43 -46.49 27.73
C ASP A 686 -16.08 -47.51 26.76
N ALA A 687 -15.22 -48.46 26.33
CA ALA A 687 -15.30 -49.92 26.52
C ALA A 687 -16.67 -50.67 26.49
N GLU A 688 -16.85 -51.60 25.54
CA GLU A 688 -16.81 -53.06 25.75
C GLU A 688 -17.28 -53.87 24.50
N ARG A 689 -16.68 -55.07 24.35
CA ARG A 689 -17.03 -56.24 23.47
C ARG A 689 -16.73 -56.08 21.96
N GLY A 690 -16.06 -57.01 21.27
CA GLY A 690 -15.51 -58.31 21.64
C GLY A 690 -15.26 -59.17 20.39
N SER A 691 -14.03 -59.67 20.26
CA SER A 691 -13.61 -60.95 19.63
C SER A 691 -13.69 -61.18 18.10
N GLN A 692 -12.66 -61.92 17.65
CA GLN A 692 -12.50 -62.71 16.40
C GLN A 692 -12.15 -61.91 15.13
N ALA A 693 -11.28 -62.36 14.22
CA ALA A 693 -10.29 -63.43 14.17
C ALA A 693 -9.46 -63.18 12.89
N GLU A 694 -8.16 -63.47 12.96
CA GLU A 694 -7.36 -64.14 11.91
C GLU A 694 -7.32 -63.61 10.46
N GLY A 695 -6.10 -63.57 9.91
CA GLY A 695 -5.88 -63.56 8.46
C GLY A 695 -4.77 -62.62 8.00
N GLY A 696 -3.54 -62.93 8.37
CA GLY A 696 -2.39 -62.39 7.63
C GLY A 696 -2.23 -63.15 6.32
N GLU A 697 -2.13 -62.43 5.21
CA GLU A 697 -1.54 -62.96 3.98
C GLU A 697 -0.54 -61.96 3.38
N LEU A 698 0.67 -62.48 3.22
CA LEU A 698 1.78 -61.94 2.47
C LEU A 698 1.43 -61.81 0.99
N PHE A 699 1.85 -60.73 0.32
CA PHE A 699 2.34 -60.84 -1.05
C PHE A 699 3.50 -59.87 -1.30
N GLU A 700 4.63 -60.48 -1.66
CA GLU A 700 5.86 -59.90 -2.20
C GLU A 700 5.69 -59.50 -3.69
N PRO A 701 6.69 -58.81 -4.29
CA PRO A 701 6.51 -57.90 -5.42
C PRO A 701 6.57 -58.58 -6.79
N VAL A 702 6.11 -57.88 -7.83
CA VAL A 702 6.43 -58.20 -9.22
C VAL A 702 6.89 -56.93 -9.93
N GLU A 703 8.13 -56.98 -10.42
CA GLU A 703 8.73 -56.03 -11.36
C GLU A 703 7.94 -55.98 -12.68
N ALA A 704 7.67 -54.76 -13.15
CA ALA A 704 7.82 -54.32 -14.55
C ALA A 704 7.81 -52.80 -14.61
#